data_AF-A0A6S7H573-F1
#
_entry.id   AF-A0A6S7H573-F1
#
_cell.length_a   1.000
_cell.length_b   1.000
_cell.length_c   1.000
_cell.angle_alpha   90.00
_cell.angle_beta   90.00
_cell.angle_gamma   90.00
#
_symmetry.space_group_name_H-M   'P 1'
#
loop_
_entity.id
_entity.type
_entity.pdbx_description
1 polymer ?
#
loop_
_entity_poly.entity_id
_entity_poly.type
_entity_poly.pdbx_seq_one_letter_code
_entity_poly.pdbx_strand_id
1 'polypeptide(L)'
;MNTVRRQELNSLVEVYNASFGTSFLNAAMMDSRLLLLSVFFSLFFSSHSQWHTSNRQRLNTFKESFKNSQSDLIIFIDVSGSVRTYGFRMEKYFVTSLLNEFSVAFYSTRIAIVTFGERIKTNLNYINLESTSVEDTTKCEFKKIFEHQVTFRNGRATNMKGAFRTGYDLLKEAESLGWKRTNVNTVAMMITDGAWNMGNPTNEINQLKNGQFNVEIFSVGVGYAVHSQLQTIASSNDKVIYANNFDQFKQLAQYIRGDAHERIYFKVSDGRCSTRCHKDAFCSCGTVGGRYVCACNAGFSGNGIDCQPCPLGSFKDFPSPLKCTGCPKNSNTARTGSTSIKDCSCKVGYEGDPEKKIECTAVKCPPIAAPKNGQMSGAKCHGFYQAKCFFKCNTGYLRYGPPYRECLSNKKWSGQNIRCDVQRCNDIPPLHHGTASCSGSAFQDTCNFQCNRGYELIGSGQKVCQANGQWTGSDVVRCEAKKCPALRKLSFGTVEPVDCVTRAQNYAAGCIFRCSNGYVMQGQGNLVCREDGTWSHGIPTCTDTQPPMIVCPKSRTVGTDKNKPTATVDFGGVEYGDNSQLFGNAQIKFKQSPEGIQSPHKFSLGRTTTSYTVEDQAGNINRCSFSVEVVDKESPRVISCPKDKIVATKHDKVVITWEPVIFKDNAGDNKLTIIGSDRNNTEFRSGTYIISYTATDGKNPEARCLFTITVTSLPCPYYPPPINGGVAMKDYWGAPAAFISCNKGYDFATTPAWLYQCFVDGTWLLYPGTATMPWPDCTVVYDADARKGMELQYFSGDCTDPAVQLEAKKNFLKAFNIFLQDQFPDYCDIEQSCTVENVQVLCGQKQGIGNRRKRGIPGKTVFIDIEVKMQNKKGKTPSDLVSALDSVSAKVKSEPKLQQLQTNKQMLTYETLLENPAEISCRNGSVFGMNASPDKGAFQKCQSCPAGTYFDLKLKSCQDCPKDTYQEESGRFHCNKCPQKTFTTGSKVKNATDCR
;
A
#
# COMPACT_ATOMS: atom_id res chain seq x y z
N MET A 1 -49.28 18.16 -37.04
CA MET A 1 -49.79 17.23 -38.08
C MET A 1 -49.11 15.90 -37.81
N ASN A 2 -49.76 14.90 -37.19
CA ASN A 2 -50.89 14.09 -37.69
C ASN A 2 -50.47 13.23 -38.90
N THR A 3 -50.62 11.90 -38.94
CA THR A 3 -51.25 10.96 -37.97
C THR A 3 -50.91 9.49 -38.28
N VAL A 4 -51.48 8.54 -37.49
CA VAL A 4 -51.61 7.05 -37.64
C VAL A 4 -50.59 6.25 -36.80
N ARG A 5 -50.95 5.25 -35.96
CA ARG A 5 -52.24 4.76 -35.37
C ARG A 5 -51.94 3.85 -34.15
N ARG A 6 -52.87 3.80 -33.16
CA ARG A 6 -53.13 2.71 -32.16
C ARG A 6 -51.99 2.38 -31.15
N GLN A 7 -52.22 2.51 -29.82
CA GLN A 7 -52.75 1.51 -28.85
C GLN A 7 -51.83 0.27 -28.65
N GLU A 8 -51.55 -0.27 -27.45
CA GLU A 8 -51.88 0.07 -26.04
C GLU A 8 -50.87 -0.64 -25.08
N LEU A 9 -51.11 -0.75 -23.76
CA LEU A 9 -50.14 -1.19 -22.73
C LEU A 9 -50.01 -2.74 -22.47
N ASN A 10 -48.83 -3.11 -21.95
CA ASN A 10 -48.51 -4.18 -20.96
C ASN A 10 -48.33 -5.69 -21.34
N SER A 11 -47.29 -6.26 -20.72
CA SER A 11 -47.12 -7.64 -20.16
C SER A 11 -46.45 -8.79 -20.96
N LEU A 12 -45.51 -9.45 -20.25
CA LEU A 12 -45.29 -10.90 -20.00
C LEU A 12 -45.37 -12.00 -21.12
N VAL A 13 -44.31 -12.84 -21.12
CA VAL A 13 -44.31 -14.34 -21.08
C VAL A 13 -44.47 -15.20 -22.37
N GLU A 14 -43.82 -16.39 -22.31
CA GLU A 14 -43.92 -17.63 -23.15
C GLU A 14 -43.34 -17.62 -24.58
N VAL A 15 -42.85 -18.76 -25.11
CA VAL A 15 -43.57 -19.92 -25.71
C VAL A 15 -42.55 -21.09 -25.92
N TYR A 16 -42.80 -22.42 -25.85
CA TYR A 16 -43.94 -23.31 -25.46
C TYR A 16 -43.43 -24.73 -25.10
N ASN A 17 -44.32 -25.57 -24.52
CA ASN A 17 -44.14 -27.03 -24.34
C ASN A 17 -44.67 -27.86 -25.53
N ALA A 18 -44.23 -29.13 -25.69
CA ALA A 18 -45.07 -30.33 -25.45
C ALA A 18 -44.60 -31.65 -26.13
N SER A 19 -44.53 -32.74 -25.35
CA SER A 19 -45.03 -34.07 -25.75
C SER A 19 -45.17 -35.03 -24.53
N PHE A 20 -46.37 -35.56 -24.29
CA PHE A 20 -46.72 -36.63 -23.34
C PHE A 20 -46.38 -38.03 -23.94
N GLY A 21 -46.33 -39.18 -23.25
CA GLY A 21 -46.47 -39.52 -21.82
C GLY A 21 -47.09 -40.93 -21.60
N THR A 22 -46.53 -41.77 -20.70
CA THR A 22 -47.02 -43.04 -20.08
C THR A 22 -45.88 -43.58 -19.18
N SER A 23 -46.03 -44.36 -18.09
CA SER A 23 -47.16 -44.95 -17.35
C SER A 23 -46.76 -45.24 -15.87
N PHE A 24 -47.73 -45.56 -14.99
CA PHE A 24 -47.55 -45.87 -13.55
C PHE A 24 -47.02 -47.30 -13.27
N LEU A 25 -46.24 -47.51 -12.20
CA LEU A 25 -46.47 -48.44 -11.05
C LEU A 25 -45.18 -48.97 -10.31
N ASN A 26 -45.23 -48.89 -8.97
CA ASN A 26 -44.68 -49.80 -7.94
C ASN A 26 -43.16 -49.92 -7.59
N ALA A 27 -42.95 -50.34 -6.32
CA ALA A 27 -41.71 -50.71 -5.60
C ALA A 27 -40.72 -49.55 -5.33
N ALA A 28 -40.59 -48.95 -4.14
CA ALA A 28 -40.74 -49.40 -2.74
C ALA A 28 -39.68 -50.42 -2.26
N MET A 29 -38.54 -49.90 -1.77
CA MET A 29 -37.80 -50.48 -0.63
C MET A 29 -37.01 -49.40 0.11
N MET A 30 -36.80 -49.59 1.41
CA MET A 30 -36.34 -48.58 2.37
C MET A 30 -34.81 -48.56 2.50
N ASP A 31 -34.24 -47.40 2.85
CA ASP A 31 -33.40 -47.35 4.06
C ASP A 31 -33.58 -46.01 4.80
N SER A 32 -34.14 -46.07 6.01
CA SER A 32 -34.63 -44.92 6.77
C SER A 32 -33.57 -44.25 7.64
N ARG A 33 -32.27 -44.45 7.35
CA ARG A 33 -31.17 -43.98 8.21
C ARG A 33 -30.55 -42.63 7.80
N LEU A 34 -30.66 -42.19 6.54
CA LEU A 34 -30.06 -40.91 6.11
C LEU A 34 -30.88 -39.66 6.45
N LEU A 35 -32.22 -39.76 6.52
CA LEU A 35 -33.10 -38.61 6.74
C LEU A 35 -33.06 -38.04 8.17
N LEU A 36 -32.61 -38.82 9.15
CA LEU A 36 -32.46 -38.35 10.53
C LEU A 36 -31.19 -37.53 10.73
N LEU A 37 -30.11 -37.78 9.97
CA LEU A 37 -28.83 -37.08 10.14
C LEU A 37 -28.82 -35.67 9.51
N SER A 38 -29.51 -35.47 8.38
CA SER A 38 -29.56 -34.17 7.69
C SER A 38 -30.42 -33.13 8.42
N VAL A 39 -31.49 -33.56 9.09
CA VAL A 39 -32.35 -32.68 9.91
C VAL A 39 -31.65 -32.28 11.22
N PHE A 40 -30.84 -33.17 11.82
CA PHE A 40 -30.06 -32.82 13.01
C PHE A 40 -28.95 -31.79 12.72
N PHE A 41 -28.24 -31.88 11.58
CA PHE A 41 -27.14 -30.96 11.29
C PHE A 41 -27.58 -29.53 10.93
N SER A 42 -28.77 -29.36 10.36
CA SER A 42 -29.28 -28.05 9.90
C SER A 42 -29.95 -27.21 11.00
N LEU A 43 -30.41 -27.84 12.09
CA LEU A 43 -31.01 -27.15 13.26
C LEU A 43 -29.96 -26.66 14.29
N PHE A 44 -28.79 -27.30 14.36
CA PHE A 44 -27.74 -26.94 15.34
C PHE A 44 -26.92 -25.71 14.96
N PHE A 45 -26.67 -25.44 13.67
CA PHE A 45 -25.85 -24.30 13.23
C PHE A 45 -26.65 -23.00 12.97
N SER A 46 -27.95 -23.11 12.69
CA SER A 46 -28.83 -21.94 12.47
C SER A 46 -29.20 -21.23 13.78
N SER A 47 -29.51 -22.00 14.83
CA SER A 47 -29.96 -21.50 16.14
C SER A 47 -28.90 -20.68 16.89
N HIS A 48 -27.62 -21.06 16.83
CA HIS A 48 -26.52 -20.35 17.51
C HIS A 48 -26.35 -18.91 16.99
N SER A 49 -26.31 -18.73 15.66
CA SER A 49 -26.17 -17.43 15.00
C SER A 49 -27.34 -16.48 15.31
N GLN A 50 -28.56 -17.00 15.28
CA GLN A 50 -29.78 -16.23 15.52
C GLN A 50 -29.90 -15.78 16.99
N TRP A 51 -29.47 -16.60 17.95
CA TRP A 51 -29.46 -16.25 19.38
C TRP A 51 -28.54 -15.05 19.68
N HIS A 52 -27.30 -15.06 19.16
CA HIS A 52 -26.37 -13.94 19.34
C HIS A 52 -26.91 -12.64 18.71
N THR A 53 -27.54 -12.74 17.54
CA THR A 53 -28.08 -11.58 16.81
C THR A 53 -29.28 -10.98 17.54
N SER A 54 -30.20 -11.81 18.05
CA SER A 54 -31.36 -11.38 18.82
C SER A 54 -30.96 -10.69 20.13
N ASN A 55 -30.14 -11.33 20.97
CA ASN A 55 -29.71 -10.72 22.24
C ASN A 55 -28.85 -9.46 22.02
N ARG A 56 -28.04 -9.39 20.94
CA ARG A 56 -27.33 -8.17 20.54
C ARG A 56 -28.28 -7.00 20.30
N GLN A 57 -29.39 -7.22 19.61
CA GLN A 57 -30.39 -6.17 19.38
C GLN A 57 -31.02 -5.69 20.69
N ARG A 58 -31.38 -6.61 21.59
CA ARG A 58 -31.93 -6.28 22.93
C ARG A 58 -30.96 -5.50 23.82
N LEU A 59 -29.66 -5.79 23.70
CA LEU A 59 -28.60 -5.03 24.36
C LEU A 59 -28.37 -3.65 23.75
N ASN A 60 -28.59 -3.48 22.45
CA ASN A 60 -28.61 -2.15 21.84
C ASN A 60 -29.84 -1.35 22.31
N THR A 61 -31.03 -1.98 22.43
CA THR A 61 -32.19 -1.34 23.08
C THR A 61 -31.84 -0.87 24.49
N PHE A 62 -31.18 -1.72 25.30
CA PHE A 62 -30.69 -1.32 26.61
C PHE A 62 -29.76 -0.10 26.52
N LYS A 63 -28.78 -0.08 25.61
CA LYS A 63 -27.89 1.09 25.43
C LYS A 63 -28.65 2.35 25.04
N GLU A 64 -29.67 2.25 24.19
CA GLU A 64 -30.48 3.38 23.75
C GLU A 64 -31.38 3.96 24.86
N SER A 65 -31.81 3.14 25.83
CA SER A 65 -32.54 3.59 27.03
C SER A 65 -31.77 4.62 27.87
N PHE A 66 -30.43 4.67 27.76
CA PHE A 66 -29.57 5.65 28.46
C PHE A 66 -29.21 6.88 27.60
N LYS A 67 -30.02 7.22 26.59
CA LYS A 67 -29.88 8.45 25.79
C LYS A 67 -30.03 9.72 26.65
N ASN A 68 -28.90 10.21 27.19
CA ASN A 68 -28.54 11.63 27.42
C ASN A 68 -27.37 11.81 28.43
N SER A 69 -26.41 10.87 28.48
CA SER A 69 -25.27 10.83 29.42
C SER A 69 -25.60 10.88 30.93
N GLN A 70 -26.87 11.03 31.31
CA GLN A 70 -27.40 11.04 32.67
C GLN A 70 -28.60 10.09 32.79
N SER A 71 -28.57 9.21 33.78
CA SER A 71 -29.64 8.25 34.09
C SER A 71 -29.47 7.71 35.51
N ASP A 72 -30.53 7.11 36.07
CA ASP A 72 -30.46 6.35 37.32
C ASP A 72 -30.57 4.85 36.99
N LEU A 73 -29.60 4.03 37.42
CA LEU A 73 -29.54 2.59 37.13
C LEU A 73 -29.57 1.75 38.41
N ILE A 74 -30.53 0.83 38.53
CA ILE A 74 -30.60 -0.15 39.61
C ILE A 74 -30.28 -1.54 39.04
N ILE A 75 -29.28 -2.24 39.60
CA ILE A 75 -28.98 -3.63 39.21
C ILE A 75 -29.28 -4.56 40.38
N PHE A 76 -30.19 -5.50 40.16
CA PHE A 76 -30.46 -6.62 41.05
C PHE A 76 -29.62 -7.82 40.60
N ILE A 77 -28.81 -8.36 41.51
CA ILE A 77 -27.88 -9.47 41.26
C ILE A 77 -28.24 -10.64 42.18
N ASP A 78 -28.35 -11.83 41.61
CA ASP A 78 -28.79 -13.03 42.34
C ASP A 78 -27.61 -13.63 43.12
N VAL A 79 -27.83 -13.89 44.41
CA VAL A 79 -26.87 -14.58 45.29
C VAL A 79 -27.48 -15.83 45.91
N SER A 80 -28.60 -16.33 45.37
CA SER A 80 -29.20 -17.60 45.78
C SER A 80 -28.30 -18.80 45.46
N GLY A 81 -28.55 -19.92 46.15
CA GLY A 81 -27.68 -21.10 46.12
C GLY A 81 -27.63 -21.84 44.76
N SER A 82 -28.58 -21.58 43.86
CA SER A 82 -28.58 -22.12 42.49
C SER A 82 -27.43 -21.54 41.66
N VAL A 83 -27.24 -20.22 41.74
CA VAL A 83 -26.21 -19.44 41.02
C VAL A 83 -24.80 -19.97 41.30
N ARG A 84 -24.52 -20.33 42.55
CA ARG A 84 -23.18 -20.72 43.08
C ARG A 84 -22.11 -19.64 42.84
N THR A 85 -20.90 -19.88 43.33
CA THR A 85 -19.77 -18.94 43.18
C THR A 85 -19.39 -18.69 41.72
N TYR A 86 -19.48 -19.70 40.84
CA TYR A 86 -19.18 -19.54 39.40
C TYR A 86 -20.19 -18.63 38.71
N GLY A 87 -21.49 -18.89 38.88
CA GLY A 87 -22.53 -18.08 38.28
C GLY A 87 -22.45 -16.62 38.73
N PHE A 88 -22.23 -16.40 40.03
CA PHE A 88 -22.10 -15.06 40.59
C PHE A 88 -20.86 -14.31 40.05
N ARG A 89 -19.74 -15.02 39.83
CA ARG A 89 -18.57 -14.47 39.13
C ARG A 89 -18.93 -14.08 37.68
N MET A 90 -19.75 -14.86 36.97
CA MET A 90 -20.21 -14.52 35.62
C MET A 90 -21.22 -13.35 35.61
N GLU A 91 -22.10 -13.25 36.61
CA GLU A 91 -22.99 -12.08 36.77
C GLU A 91 -22.20 -10.79 37.05
N LYS A 92 -21.22 -10.83 37.95
CA LYS A 92 -20.29 -9.70 38.15
C LYS A 92 -19.49 -9.37 36.89
N TYR A 93 -19.07 -10.38 36.12
CA TYR A 93 -18.37 -10.17 34.85
C TYR A 93 -19.28 -9.52 33.78
N PHE A 94 -20.54 -9.94 33.68
CA PHE A 94 -21.55 -9.30 32.83
C PHE A 94 -21.79 -7.85 33.22
N VAL A 95 -22.06 -7.56 34.49
CA VAL A 95 -22.27 -6.18 34.99
C VAL A 95 -21.02 -5.30 34.74
N THR A 96 -19.83 -5.83 35.00
CA THR A 96 -18.58 -5.10 34.74
C THR A 96 -18.38 -4.82 33.25
N SER A 97 -18.71 -5.79 32.38
CA SER A 97 -18.59 -5.66 30.93
C SER A 97 -19.60 -4.68 30.35
N LEU A 98 -20.84 -4.73 30.83
CA LEU A 98 -21.93 -3.81 30.49
C LEU A 98 -21.57 -2.36 30.86
N LEU A 99 -21.05 -2.15 32.07
CA LEU A 99 -20.71 -0.83 32.57
C LEU A 99 -19.36 -0.28 32.02
N ASN A 100 -18.71 -0.94 31.05
CA ASN A 100 -17.60 -0.36 30.28
C ASN A 100 -18.09 0.50 29.10
N GLU A 101 -19.39 0.50 28.82
CA GLU A 101 -20.02 1.30 27.75
C GLU A 101 -20.58 2.63 28.27
N PHE A 102 -20.63 2.83 29.59
CA PHE A 102 -21.35 3.94 30.23
C PHE A 102 -20.46 4.68 31.25
N SER A 103 -20.61 6.00 31.30
CA SER A 103 -19.99 6.85 32.32
C SER A 103 -20.73 6.72 33.65
N VAL A 104 -20.03 6.34 34.72
CA VAL A 104 -20.55 6.32 36.10
C VAL A 104 -19.87 7.43 36.91
N ALA A 105 -20.64 8.45 37.23
CA ALA A 105 -20.28 9.54 38.14
C ALA A 105 -21.57 10.26 38.57
N PHE A 106 -21.50 11.08 39.62
CA PHE A 106 -22.63 11.88 40.08
C PHE A 106 -23.38 12.57 38.93
N TYR A 107 -22.70 13.37 38.12
CA TYR A 107 -23.26 14.18 37.02
C TYR A 107 -23.48 13.39 35.71
N SER A 108 -23.27 12.07 35.70
CA SER A 108 -23.60 11.18 34.60
C SER A 108 -24.58 10.08 35.06
N THR A 109 -24.29 8.80 34.83
CA THR A 109 -25.15 7.70 35.31
C THR A 109 -24.87 7.41 36.78
N ARG A 110 -25.91 7.53 37.61
CA ARG A 110 -25.88 7.10 39.02
C ARG A 110 -26.32 5.65 39.11
N ILE A 111 -25.69 4.86 39.96
CA ILE A 111 -25.94 3.41 40.05
C ILE A 111 -26.25 2.97 41.48
N ALA A 112 -27.15 1.99 41.61
CA ALA A 112 -27.37 1.24 42.84
C ALA A 112 -27.25 -0.26 42.57
N ILE A 113 -26.62 -0.99 43.48
CA ILE A 113 -26.43 -2.45 43.41
C ILE A 113 -27.16 -3.09 44.59
N VAL A 114 -28.10 -3.99 44.29
CA VAL A 114 -28.89 -4.72 45.27
C VAL A 114 -28.67 -6.22 45.04
N THR A 115 -27.99 -6.90 45.96
CA THR A 115 -27.88 -8.37 45.90
C THR A 115 -29.04 -9.03 46.64
N PHE A 116 -29.71 -10.01 46.02
CA PHE A 116 -30.89 -10.66 46.57
C PHE A 116 -30.79 -12.18 46.56
N GLY A 117 -31.52 -12.82 47.46
CA GLY A 117 -31.47 -14.25 47.74
C GLY A 117 -32.39 -14.50 48.93
N GLU A 118 -31.94 -15.27 49.93
CA GLU A 118 -32.66 -15.37 51.22
C GLU A 118 -32.66 -14.03 51.99
N ARG A 119 -31.63 -13.20 51.80
CA ARG A 119 -31.52 -11.85 52.38
C ARG A 119 -31.11 -10.81 51.33
N ILE A 120 -31.92 -9.78 51.17
CA ILE A 120 -31.58 -8.63 50.32
C ILE A 120 -30.54 -7.74 51.02
N LYS A 121 -29.61 -7.16 50.25
CA LYS A 121 -28.68 -6.12 50.71
C LYS A 121 -28.46 -5.10 49.59
N THR A 122 -28.68 -3.83 49.88
CA THR A 122 -28.14 -2.73 49.07
C THR A 122 -26.64 -2.66 49.35
N ASN A 123 -25.82 -3.03 48.36
CA ASN A 123 -24.36 -3.01 48.49
C ASN A 123 -23.76 -1.64 48.17
N LEU A 124 -24.43 -0.86 47.30
CA LEU A 124 -24.00 0.45 46.85
C LEU A 124 -25.25 1.23 46.42
N ASN A 125 -25.32 2.51 46.76
CA ASN A 125 -26.37 3.42 46.33
C ASN A 125 -25.74 4.79 46.04
N TYR A 126 -25.66 5.18 44.76
CA TYR A 126 -25.27 6.54 44.35
C TYR A 126 -26.49 7.40 43.94
N ILE A 127 -27.71 6.88 44.09
CA ILE A 127 -28.96 7.60 43.79
C ILE A 127 -29.34 8.49 44.99
N ASN A 128 -29.12 8.03 46.22
CA ASN A 128 -29.03 8.86 47.43
C ASN A 128 -27.54 9.16 47.74
N LEU A 129 -27.23 10.38 48.18
CA LEU A 129 -25.86 10.89 48.38
C LEU A 129 -25.52 11.27 49.82
N GLU A 130 -26.47 11.19 50.74
CA GLU A 130 -26.38 11.72 52.11
C GLU A 130 -25.19 11.20 52.96
N SER A 131 -24.55 10.10 52.54
CA SER A 131 -23.43 9.45 53.24
C SER A 131 -22.08 9.43 52.48
N THR A 132 -21.97 10.08 51.32
CA THR A 132 -20.76 9.98 50.45
C THR A 132 -20.40 11.27 49.75
N SER A 133 -19.10 11.56 49.61
CA SER A 133 -18.65 12.70 48.80
C SER A 133 -18.91 12.46 47.31
N VAL A 134 -18.99 13.53 46.52
CA VAL A 134 -19.16 13.43 45.05
C VAL A 134 -18.01 12.62 44.42
N GLU A 135 -16.79 12.71 44.94
CA GLU A 135 -15.63 11.91 44.50
C GLU A 135 -15.80 10.40 44.76
N ASP A 136 -16.49 10.03 45.85
CA ASP A 136 -16.74 8.63 46.21
C ASP A 136 -17.89 7.99 45.41
N THR A 137 -18.60 8.78 44.59
CA THR A 137 -19.66 8.31 43.68
C THR A 137 -19.21 8.13 42.23
N THR A 138 -17.90 8.01 42.02
CA THR A 138 -17.27 7.80 40.72
C THR A 138 -17.12 6.33 40.37
N LYS A 139 -16.95 6.05 39.07
CA LYS A 139 -16.64 4.71 38.54
C LYS A 139 -15.46 4.03 39.23
N CYS A 140 -14.48 4.79 39.71
CA CYS A 140 -13.27 4.28 40.37
C CYS A 140 -13.58 3.67 41.73
N GLU A 141 -14.32 4.38 42.59
CA GLU A 141 -14.79 3.80 43.86
C GLU A 141 -15.88 2.75 43.64
N PHE A 142 -16.79 2.93 42.65
CA PHE A 142 -17.74 1.89 42.26
C PHE A 142 -17.02 0.58 41.97
N LYS A 143 -15.95 0.63 41.16
CA LYS A 143 -15.21 -0.56 40.76
C LYS A 143 -14.59 -1.26 41.97
N LYS A 144 -13.92 -0.51 42.86
CA LYS A 144 -13.34 -1.01 44.11
C LYS A 144 -14.39 -1.64 45.05
N ILE A 145 -15.56 -1.00 45.20
CA ILE A 145 -16.67 -1.52 46.01
C ILE A 145 -17.29 -2.76 45.35
N PHE A 146 -17.52 -2.72 44.03
CA PHE A 146 -18.14 -3.82 43.28
C PHE A 146 -17.24 -5.04 43.20
N GLU A 147 -15.93 -4.87 42.99
CA GLU A 147 -14.96 -5.97 42.95
C GLU A 147 -14.83 -6.62 44.34
N HIS A 148 -14.67 -5.84 45.42
CA HIS A 148 -14.29 -6.38 46.74
C HIS A 148 -15.40 -6.49 47.80
N GLN A 149 -16.49 -5.71 47.71
CA GLN A 149 -17.55 -5.66 48.74
C GLN A 149 -18.90 -6.25 48.29
N VAL A 150 -19.07 -6.50 46.98
CA VAL A 150 -20.21 -7.24 46.42
C VAL A 150 -19.80 -8.71 46.31
N THR A 151 -20.08 -9.48 47.37
CA THR A 151 -19.70 -10.89 47.52
C THR A 151 -20.90 -11.84 47.41
N PHE A 152 -20.63 -13.09 47.01
CA PHE A 152 -21.62 -14.15 47.01
C PHE A 152 -22.11 -14.43 48.44
N ARG A 153 -23.38 -14.81 48.61
CA ARG A 153 -23.98 -15.06 49.93
C ARG A 153 -24.95 -16.22 49.84
N ASN A 154 -24.40 -17.44 49.90
CA ASN A 154 -25.15 -18.69 49.77
C ASN A 154 -26.44 -18.69 50.62
N GLY A 155 -27.60 -18.76 49.96
CA GLY A 155 -28.92 -18.70 50.58
C GLY A 155 -29.90 -19.63 49.87
N ARG A 156 -30.89 -20.15 50.60
CA ARG A 156 -31.75 -21.23 50.08
C ARG A 156 -32.91 -20.78 49.18
N ALA A 157 -32.99 -19.49 48.87
CA ALA A 157 -34.16 -18.88 48.27
C ALA A 157 -33.81 -17.69 47.37
N THR A 158 -34.76 -17.31 46.50
CA THR A 158 -34.64 -16.34 45.41
C THR A 158 -35.74 -15.29 45.59
N ASN A 159 -35.53 -14.37 46.53
CA ASN A 159 -36.53 -13.38 46.95
C ASN A 159 -36.58 -12.15 46.02
N MET A 160 -37.09 -12.35 44.80
CA MET A 160 -37.28 -11.25 43.84
C MET A 160 -38.28 -10.20 44.34
N LYS A 161 -39.30 -10.60 45.12
CA LYS A 161 -40.29 -9.69 45.71
C LYS A 161 -39.63 -8.63 46.59
N GLY A 162 -38.82 -9.07 47.55
CA GLY A 162 -38.06 -8.17 48.42
C GLY A 162 -37.00 -7.36 47.67
N ALA A 163 -36.44 -7.89 46.57
CA ALA A 163 -35.52 -7.15 45.71
C ALA A 163 -36.21 -5.94 45.06
N PHE A 164 -37.33 -6.14 44.35
CA PHE A 164 -38.10 -5.06 43.74
C PHE A 164 -38.66 -4.09 44.79
N ARG A 165 -39.10 -4.58 45.95
CA ARG A 165 -39.51 -3.72 47.06
C ARG A 165 -38.38 -2.79 47.52
N THR A 166 -37.17 -3.34 47.70
CA THR A 166 -35.98 -2.54 48.05
C THR A 166 -35.66 -1.50 46.96
N GLY A 167 -35.81 -1.86 45.69
CA GLY A 167 -35.65 -0.91 44.57
C GLY A 167 -36.65 0.25 44.62
N TYR A 168 -37.92 -0.02 44.95
CA TYR A 168 -38.94 1.02 45.14
C TYR A 168 -38.63 1.92 46.33
N ASP A 169 -38.29 1.31 47.47
CA ASP A 169 -38.00 2.06 48.70
C ASP A 169 -36.75 2.97 48.53
N LEU A 170 -35.71 2.52 47.81
CA LEU A 170 -34.53 3.35 47.45
C LEU A 170 -34.89 4.59 46.60
N LEU A 171 -35.81 4.46 45.65
CA LEU A 171 -36.24 5.59 44.81
C LEU A 171 -37.14 6.56 45.58
N LYS A 172 -38.01 6.04 46.45
CA LYS A 172 -38.86 6.84 47.34
C LYS A 172 -38.06 7.60 48.39
N GLU A 173 -37.04 6.98 48.97
CA GLU A 173 -36.09 7.63 49.87
C GLU A 173 -35.37 8.78 49.15
N ALA A 174 -34.79 8.51 47.97
CA ALA A 174 -34.12 9.52 47.16
C ALA A 174 -35.05 10.68 46.73
N GLU A 175 -36.34 10.41 46.49
CA GLU A 175 -37.33 11.46 46.20
C GLU A 175 -37.64 12.30 47.45
N SER A 176 -37.87 11.66 48.60
CA SER A 176 -38.15 12.37 49.86
C SER A 176 -37.01 13.29 50.32
N LEU A 177 -35.77 12.96 49.93
CA LEU A 177 -34.56 13.74 50.20
C LEU A 177 -34.19 14.72 49.06
N GLY A 178 -35.00 14.82 48.00
CA GLY A 178 -34.75 15.71 46.86
C GLY A 178 -33.62 15.27 45.90
N TRP A 179 -33.05 14.07 46.09
CA TRP A 179 -31.99 13.50 45.25
C TRP A 179 -32.51 12.76 44.00
N LYS A 180 -33.80 12.41 43.92
CA LYS A 180 -34.36 11.79 42.71
C LYS A 180 -34.39 12.80 41.56
N ARG A 181 -33.75 12.45 40.45
CA ARG A 181 -33.84 13.20 39.20
C ARG A 181 -35.16 12.89 38.50
N THR A 182 -35.92 13.93 38.19
CA THR A 182 -37.22 13.85 37.47
C THR A 182 -37.07 13.94 35.96
N ASN A 183 -35.93 14.44 35.47
CA ASN A 183 -35.63 14.69 34.06
C ASN A 183 -34.69 13.64 33.42
N VAL A 184 -34.50 12.47 34.05
CA VAL A 184 -33.64 11.39 33.54
C VAL A 184 -34.36 10.06 33.59
N ASN A 185 -34.02 9.16 32.65
CA ASN A 185 -34.55 7.81 32.64
C ASN A 185 -34.06 7.04 33.88
N THR A 186 -34.97 6.27 34.47
CA THR A 186 -34.67 5.34 35.57
C THR A 186 -34.81 3.92 35.03
N VAL A 187 -33.72 3.17 35.00
CA VAL A 187 -33.65 1.83 34.41
C VAL A 187 -33.29 0.83 35.49
N ALA A 188 -33.96 -0.31 35.51
CA ALA A 188 -33.63 -1.43 36.38
C ALA A 188 -33.24 -2.66 35.57
N MET A 189 -32.26 -3.42 36.04
CA MET A 189 -31.84 -4.69 35.45
C MET A 189 -31.85 -5.79 36.51
N MET A 190 -32.66 -6.81 36.29
CA MET A 190 -32.70 -8.03 37.11
C MET A 190 -31.82 -9.10 36.45
N ILE A 191 -30.89 -9.71 37.18
CA ILE A 191 -30.07 -10.85 36.74
C ILE A 191 -30.34 -12.02 37.69
N THR A 192 -30.63 -13.20 37.15
CA THR A 192 -30.99 -14.40 37.93
C THR A 192 -30.82 -15.70 37.13
N ASP A 193 -30.58 -16.81 37.83
CA ASP A 193 -30.54 -18.17 37.24
C ASP A 193 -31.78 -19.03 37.52
N GLY A 194 -32.75 -18.49 38.26
CA GLY A 194 -33.86 -19.25 38.83
C GLY A 194 -35.22 -18.56 38.79
N ALA A 195 -36.20 -19.22 39.38
CA ALA A 195 -37.55 -18.71 39.56
C ALA A 195 -37.71 -18.03 40.93
N TRP A 196 -38.61 -17.04 41.06
CA TRP A 196 -38.95 -16.51 42.37
C TRP A 196 -39.64 -17.59 43.22
N ASN A 197 -39.25 -17.69 44.50
CA ASN A 197 -39.79 -18.70 45.42
C ASN A 197 -40.14 -18.16 46.83
N MET A 198 -40.00 -16.84 47.06
CA MET A 198 -40.45 -16.16 48.29
C MET A 198 -41.55 -15.14 48.00
N GLY A 199 -42.69 -15.63 47.53
CA GLY A 199 -43.86 -14.82 47.18
C GLY A 199 -43.79 -14.19 45.78
N ASN A 200 -44.94 -13.80 45.27
CA ASN A 200 -45.10 -13.24 43.94
C ASN A 200 -44.66 -11.75 43.91
N PRO A 201 -43.70 -11.34 43.04
CA PRO A 201 -43.22 -9.97 42.91
C PRO A 201 -44.07 -9.05 42.01
N THR A 202 -45.15 -9.53 41.36
CA THR A 202 -45.87 -8.78 40.32
C THR A 202 -46.36 -7.39 40.79
N ASN A 203 -46.79 -7.25 42.05
CA ASN A 203 -47.29 -5.97 42.56
C ASN A 203 -46.15 -4.94 42.68
N GLU A 204 -45.00 -5.35 43.23
CA GLU A 204 -43.81 -4.51 43.37
C GLU A 204 -43.20 -4.15 42.00
N ILE A 205 -43.20 -5.09 41.05
CA ILE A 205 -42.80 -4.85 39.65
C ILE A 205 -43.71 -3.80 39.00
N ASN A 206 -45.03 -3.92 39.17
CA ASN A 206 -46.00 -2.96 38.61
C ASN A 206 -45.91 -1.58 39.27
N GLN A 207 -45.59 -1.50 40.58
CA GLN A 207 -45.32 -0.23 41.27
C GLN A 207 -44.09 0.49 40.73
N LEU A 208 -43.07 -0.24 40.29
CA LEU A 208 -41.89 0.34 39.64
C LEU A 208 -42.18 0.76 38.19
N LYS A 209 -42.80 -0.11 37.38
CA LYS A 209 -43.11 0.15 35.97
C LYS A 209 -44.14 1.25 35.76
N ASN A 210 -45.30 1.11 36.42
CA ASN A 210 -46.51 1.88 36.14
C ASN A 210 -46.90 2.84 37.28
N GLY A 211 -46.07 2.91 38.33
CA GLY A 211 -46.22 3.86 39.42
C GLY A 211 -45.45 5.15 39.20
N GLN A 212 -45.26 5.90 40.28
CA GLN A 212 -44.70 7.25 40.32
C GLN A 212 -43.32 7.41 39.64
N PHE A 213 -42.50 6.36 39.61
CA PHE A 213 -41.11 6.42 39.14
C PHE A 213 -40.89 5.99 37.69
N ASN A 214 -41.91 5.44 37.01
CA ASN A 214 -41.88 5.00 35.60
C ASN A 214 -40.57 4.27 35.20
N VAL A 215 -40.23 3.21 35.92
CA VAL A 215 -38.94 2.51 35.79
C VAL A 215 -38.98 1.51 34.65
N GLU A 216 -38.01 1.63 33.74
CA GLU A 216 -37.84 0.70 32.64
C GLU A 216 -37.06 -0.55 33.10
N ILE A 217 -37.72 -1.72 33.12
CA ILE A 217 -37.14 -2.95 33.68
C ILE A 217 -36.67 -3.87 32.55
N PHE A 218 -35.42 -4.31 32.65
CA PHE A 218 -34.81 -5.38 31.88
C PHE A 218 -34.65 -6.62 32.76
N SER A 219 -34.85 -7.81 32.18
CA SER A 219 -34.68 -9.10 32.87
C SER A 219 -33.65 -9.95 32.15
N VAL A 220 -32.67 -10.48 32.86
CA VAL A 220 -31.57 -11.28 32.35
C VAL A 220 -31.63 -12.65 33.01
N GLY A 221 -32.05 -13.67 32.27
CA GLY A 221 -32.12 -15.05 32.74
C GLY A 221 -30.93 -15.88 32.28
N VAL A 222 -30.42 -16.74 33.18
CA VAL A 222 -29.36 -17.70 32.85
C VAL A 222 -29.81 -19.12 33.25
N GLY A 223 -29.54 -20.13 32.43
CA GLY A 223 -29.80 -21.52 32.81
C GLY A 223 -31.28 -21.82 33.05
N TYR A 224 -31.65 -22.13 34.30
CA TYR A 224 -33.00 -22.59 34.69
C TYR A 224 -34.02 -21.45 34.88
N ALA A 225 -33.64 -20.20 34.57
CA ALA A 225 -34.53 -19.05 34.66
C ALA A 225 -35.79 -19.20 33.77
N VAL A 226 -36.96 -19.04 34.37
CA VAL A 226 -38.25 -19.32 33.69
C VAL A 226 -38.64 -18.18 32.76
N HIS A 227 -38.69 -18.43 31.45
CA HIS A 227 -38.93 -17.40 30.42
C HIS A 227 -40.19 -16.54 30.65
N SER A 228 -41.32 -17.13 31.02
CA SER A 228 -42.57 -16.40 31.29
C SER A 228 -42.48 -15.50 32.54
N GLN A 229 -41.66 -15.89 33.53
CA GLN A 229 -41.37 -15.06 34.70
C GLN A 229 -40.52 -13.85 34.31
N LEU A 230 -39.49 -14.05 33.47
CA LEU A 230 -38.64 -12.97 32.94
C LEU A 230 -39.47 -11.97 32.10
N GLN A 231 -40.37 -12.46 31.24
CA GLN A 231 -41.31 -11.62 30.49
C GLN A 231 -42.25 -10.80 31.40
N THR A 232 -42.66 -11.37 32.54
CA THR A 232 -43.46 -10.65 33.55
C THR A 232 -42.64 -9.56 34.24
N ILE A 233 -41.34 -9.79 34.45
CA ILE A 233 -40.40 -8.84 35.06
C ILE A 233 -40.06 -7.68 34.12
N ALA A 234 -39.71 -7.95 32.86
CA ALA A 234 -39.30 -6.92 31.90
C ALA A 234 -40.47 -6.01 31.50
N SER A 235 -40.20 -4.73 31.16
CA SER A 235 -41.24 -3.79 30.71
C SER A 235 -41.78 -4.12 29.31
N SER A 236 -41.05 -4.88 28.50
CA SER A 236 -41.47 -5.38 27.19
C SER A 236 -40.60 -6.57 26.75
N ASN A 237 -41.07 -7.37 25.78
CA ASN A 237 -40.41 -8.63 25.38
C ASN A 237 -39.02 -8.46 24.76
N ASP A 238 -38.73 -7.31 24.16
CA ASP A 238 -37.41 -6.90 23.66
C ASP A 238 -36.41 -6.54 24.79
N LYS A 239 -36.87 -6.45 26.04
CA LYS A 239 -36.06 -6.17 27.24
C LYS A 239 -35.77 -7.43 28.07
N VAL A 240 -36.15 -8.59 27.56
CA VAL A 240 -35.81 -9.91 28.11
C VAL A 240 -34.54 -10.42 27.44
N ILE A 241 -33.47 -10.57 28.20
CA ILE A 241 -32.22 -11.20 27.76
C ILE A 241 -32.19 -12.61 28.37
N TYR A 242 -31.78 -13.61 27.61
CA TYR A 242 -31.71 -14.99 28.11
C TYR A 242 -30.53 -15.76 27.53
N ALA A 243 -29.86 -16.53 28.39
CA ALA A 243 -28.78 -17.46 28.06
C ALA A 243 -29.05 -18.86 28.62
N ASN A 244 -28.78 -19.90 27.83
CA ASN A 244 -29.03 -21.30 28.22
C ASN A 244 -28.13 -21.81 29.36
N ASN A 245 -26.99 -21.18 29.59
CA ASN A 245 -26.05 -21.51 30.66
C ASN A 245 -25.08 -20.34 30.90
N PHE A 246 -24.27 -20.45 31.96
CA PHE A 246 -23.31 -19.42 32.34
C PHE A 246 -22.18 -19.19 31.31
N ASP A 247 -21.86 -20.15 30.45
CA ASP A 247 -20.85 -19.99 29.41
C ASP A 247 -21.37 -19.20 28.21
N GLN A 248 -22.62 -19.45 27.80
CA GLN A 248 -23.31 -18.63 26.80
C GLN A 248 -23.55 -17.21 27.33
N PHE A 249 -23.81 -17.07 28.63
CA PHE A 249 -23.91 -15.77 29.30
C PHE A 249 -22.57 -15.02 29.36
N LYS A 250 -21.46 -15.74 29.62
CA LYS A 250 -20.09 -15.21 29.53
C LYS A 250 -19.74 -14.74 28.11
N GLN A 251 -20.13 -15.48 27.08
CA GLN A 251 -20.00 -15.05 25.67
C GLN A 251 -20.78 -13.75 25.41
N LEU A 252 -21.98 -13.61 25.97
CA LEU A 252 -22.76 -12.38 25.86
C LEU A 252 -22.07 -11.18 26.55
N ALA A 253 -21.52 -11.39 27.75
CA ALA A 253 -20.71 -10.40 28.45
C ALA A 253 -19.46 -10.00 27.66
N GLN A 254 -18.74 -10.98 27.08
CA GLN A 254 -17.60 -10.73 26.19
C GLN A 254 -18.00 -9.92 24.94
N TYR A 255 -19.19 -10.15 24.40
CA TYR A 255 -19.69 -9.44 23.22
C TYR A 255 -20.08 -7.97 23.52
N ILE A 256 -20.63 -7.68 24.71
CA ILE A 256 -21.01 -6.29 25.10
C ILE A 256 -19.78 -5.40 25.32
N ARG A 257 -18.65 -6.00 25.66
CA ARG A 257 -17.39 -5.34 26.04
C ARG A 257 -16.77 -4.59 24.86
N GLY A 258 -17.22 -3.38 24.57
CA GLY A 258 -16.41 -2.41 23.85
C GLY A 258 -15.15 -2.07 24.65
N ASP A 259 -14.20 -1.43 23.99
CA ASP A 259 -13.12 -0.77 24.74
C ASP A 259 -13.71 0.46 25.42
N ALA A 260 -13.32 0.74 26.66
CA ALA A 260 -13.81 1.89 27.40
C ALA A 260 -13.36 3.19 26.69
N HIS A 261 -14.23 3.75 25.86
CA HIS A 261 -13.98 4.99 25.13
C HIS A 261 -14.16 6.18 26.08
N GLU A 262 -13.14 6.40 26.90
CA GLU A 262 -13.14 7.43 27.93
C GLU A 262 -13.19 8.85 27.31
N ARG A 263 -14.37 9.47 27.40
CA ARG A 263 -14.61 10.84 26.92
C ARG A 263 -14.64 11.89 28.03
N ILE A 264 -14.82 11.46 29.28
CA ILE A 264 -15.07 12.35 30.42
C ILE A 264 -14.27 11.89 31.64
N TYR A 265 -13.38 12.75 32.09
CA TYR A 265 -12.56 12.56 33.28
C TYR A 265 -13.10 13.42 34.42
N PHE A 266 -13.50 12.81 35.54
CA PHE A 266 -13.95 13.56 36.70
C PHE A 266 -12.75 13.93 37.56
N LYS A 267 -12.56 15.22 37.86
CA LYS A 267 -11.50 15.68 38.76
C LYS A 267 -11.74 15.16 40.17
N VAL A 268 -10.68 14.65 40.80
CA VAL A 268 -10.70 14.19 42.19
C VAL A 268 -9.50 14.78 42.95
N SER A 269 -9.50 14.64 44.27
CA SER A 269 -8.37 14.94 45.15
C SER A 269 -7.06 14.26 44.69
N ASP A 270 -5.97 15.03 44.66
CA ASP A 270 -4.67 14.60 44.08
C ASP A 270 -4.11 13.32 44.70
N GLY A 271 -4.41 13.05 45.99
CA GLY A 271 -3.99 11.85 46.69
C GLY A 271 -4.65 10.53 46.23
N ARG A 272 -5.66 10.59 45.34
CA ARG A 272 -6.26 9.38 44.73
C ARG A 272 -5.39 8.81 43.60
N CYS A 273 -4.48 9.60 43.01
CA CYS A 273 -3.57 9.15 41.98
C CYS A 273 -2.26 8.64 42.57
N SER A 274 -1.75 7.51 42.06
CA SER A 274 -0.51 6.88 42.53
C SER A 274 0.76 7.72 42.28
N THR A 275 0.66 8.75 41.44
CA THR A 275 1.74 9.64 41.02
C THR A 275 1.25 11.08 40.97
N ARG A 276 2.11 12.03 41.35
CA ARG A 276 1.78 13.47 41.24
C ARG A 276 1.69 13.86 39.76
N CYS A 277 0.57 14.46 39.37
CA CYS A 277 0.32 14.89 38.00
C CYS A 277 1.17 16.11 37.59
N HIS A 278 1.32 16.32 36.29
CA HIS A 278 1.92 17.54 35.74
C HIS A 278 1.15 18.79 36.20
N LYS A 279 1.80 19.96 36.24
CA LYS A 279 1.15 21.25 36.56
C LYS A 279 0.00 21.59 35.61
N ASP A 280 0.10 21.14 34.35
CA ASP A 280 -0.92 21.30 33.29
C ASP A 280 -1.84 20.07 33.19
N ALA A 281 -2.00 19.34 34.31
CA ALA A 281 -2.88 18.19 34.47
C ALA A 281 -3.54 18.20 35.86
N PHE A 282 -4.50 17.32 36.08
CA PHE A 282 -5.09 17.05 37.39
C PHE A 282 -5.33 15.56 37.62
N CYS A 283 -5.38 15.14 38.88
CA CYS A 283 -5.81 13.78 39.21
C CYS A 283 -7.29 13.61 38.90
N SER A 284 -7.63 12.53 38.19
CA SER A 284 -8.99 12.30 37.71
C SER A 284 -9.39 10.83 37.79
N CYS A 285 -10.68 10.57 37.96
CA CYS A 285 -11.26 9.27 37.69
C CYS A 285 -11.73 9.22 36.23
N GLY A 286 -11.28 8.22 35.47
CA GLY A 286 -11.92 7.83 34.22
C GLY A 286 -13.30 7.26 34.50
N THR A 287 -14.34 7.97 34.07
CA THR A 287 -15.74 7.65 34.44
C THR A 287 -16.31 6.43 33.73
N VAL A 288 -15.67 5.97 32.65
CA VAL A 288 -16.03 4.72 31.95
C VAL A 288 -15.10 3.59 32.39
N GLY A 289 -13.79 3.81 32.36
CA GLY A 289 -12.77 2.79 32.64
C GLY A 289 -12.51 2.49 34.13
N GLY A 290 -12.97 3.35 35.04
CA GLY A 290 -12.85 3.13 36.49
C GLY A 290 -11.42 3.07 36.99
N ARG A 291 -10.55 3.94 36.48
CA ARG A 291 -9.15 4.06 36.89
C ARG A 291 -8.80 5.51 37.21
N TYR A 292 -8.04 5.70 38.28
CA TYR A 292 -7.41 6.98 38.59
C TYR A 292 -6.25 7.23 37.63
N VAL A 293 -6.27 8.37 36.94
CA VAL A 293 -5.25 8.79 35.98
C VAL A 293 -5.07 10.31 36.04
N CYS A 294 -3.86 10.76 35.72
CA CYS A 294 -3.63 12.18 35.44
C CYS A 294 -4.18 12.52 34.05
N ALA A 295 -5.05 13.52 33.96
CA ALA A 295 -5.58 14.03 32.69
C ALA A 295 -4.94 15.39 32.39
N CYS A 296 -4.28 15.54 31.23
CA CYS A 296 -3.82 16.85 30.78
C CYS A 296 -5.02 17.78 30.54
N ASN A 297 -4.85 19.06 30.89
CA ASN A 297 -5.85 20.11 30.70
C ASN A 297 -6.28 20.26 29.22
N ALA A 298 -7.40 20.94 28.99
CA ALA A 298 -7.76 21.41 27.65
C ALA A 298 -6.59 22.22 27.05
N GLY A 299 -6.33 22.04 25.75
CA GLY A 299 -5.17 22.60 25.06
C GLY A 299 -3.86 21.84 25.25
N PHE A 300 -3.79 20.79 26.08
CA PHE A 300 -2.58 20.00 26.31
C PHE A 300 -2.78 18.50 26.04
N SER A 301 -1.78 17.83 25.47
CA SER A 301 -1.80 16.38 25.22
C SER A 301 -0.55 15.70 25.77
N GLY A 302 -0.69 14.43 26.16
CA GLY A 302 0.35 13.68 26.85
C GLY A 302 -0.25 12.65 27.80
N ASN A 303 0.57 12.03 28.65
CA ASN A 303 0.15 10.96 29.55
C ASN A 303 -0.33 11.46 30.93
N GLY A 304 -0.40 12.78 31.14
CA GLY A 304 -0.79 13.40 32.41
C GLY A 304 0.35 13.62 33.40
N ILE A 305 1.49 12.96 33.20
CA ILE A 305 2.76 13.19 33.93
C ILE A 305 3.66 14.13 33.12
N ASP A 306 3.67 13.96 31.80
CA ASP A 306 4.16 14.90 30.80
C ASP A 306 2.97 15.37 29.95
N CYS A 307 2.79 16.68 29.84
CA CYS A 307 1.71 17.33 29.10
C CYS A 307 2.27 18.47 28.26
N GLN A 308 2.19 18.31 26.94
CA GLN A 308 2.69 19.26 25.95
C GLN A 308 1.52 20.05 25.34
N PRO A 309 1.68 21.38 25.12
CA PRO A 309 0.64 22.18 24.50
C PRO A 309 0.36 21.72 23.07
N CYS A 310 -0.91 21.78 22.64
CA CYS A 310 -1.30 21.35 21.30
C CYS A 310 -0.50 22.10 20.22
N PRO A 311 0.10 21.41 19.23
CA PRO A 311 0.86 22.04 18.16
C PRO A 311 -0.03 22.92 17.27
N LEU A 312 0.61 23.84 16.53
CA LEU A 312 -0.09 24.74 15.60
C LEU A 312 -0.95 23.95 14.60
N GLY A 313 -2.20 24.39 14.43
CA GLY A 313 -3.18 23.70 13.57
C GLY A 313 -3.85 22.51 14.25
N SER A 314 -3.79 22.43 15.57
CA SER A 314 -4.57 21.49 16.38
C SER A 314 -5.09 22.15 17.66
N PHE A 315 -6.20 21.65 18.16
CA PHE A 315 -6.88 22.14 19.35
C PHE A 315 -7.34 20.97 20.24
N LYS A 316 -7.71 21.27 21.49
CA LYS A 316 -8.30 20.28 22.40
C LYS A 316 -9.21 20.93 23.44
N ASP A 317 -10.49 20.64 23.37
CA ASP A 317 -11.58 21.29 24.11
C ASP A 317 -11.92 20.63 25.46
N PHE A 318 -11.44 19.41 25.72
CA PHE A 318 -11.68 18.69 26.97
C PHE A 318 -10.39 18.12 27.58
N PRO A 319 -10.27 18.07 28.92
CA PRO A 319 -9.14 17.42 29.58
C PRO A 319 -9.13 15.90 29.34
N SER A 320 -7.98 15.34 29.01
CA SER A 320 -7.78 13.89 28.79
C SER A 320 -6.31 13.56 28.55
N PRO A 321 -5.89 12.27 28.54
CA PRO A 321 -4.61 11.84 27.99
C PRO A 321 -4.61 11.68 26.45
N LEU A 322 -5.69 12.05 25.75
CA LEU A 322 -5.78 11.92 24.29
C LEU A 322 -4.95 12.98 23.56
N LYS A 323 -4.57 12.66 22.31
CA LYS A 323 -3.90 13.58 21.37
C LYS A 323 -4.83 14.72 20.96
N CYS A 324 -4.25 15.85 20.53
CA CYS A 324 -5.00 17.00 20.03
C CYS A 324 -5.71 16.70 18.71
N THR A 325 -6.85 17.38 18.49
CA THR A 325 -7.65 17.28 17.27
C THR A 325 -7.12 18.25 16.22
N GLY A 326 -6.87 17.78 14.99
CA GLY A 326 -6.43 18.65 13.90
C GLY A 326 -7.52 19.63 13.45
N CYS A 327 -7.11 20.85 13.10
CA CYS A 327 -7.98 21.82 12.44
C CYS A 327 -8.43 21.34 11.04
N PRO A 328 -9.56 21.84 10.49
CA PRO A 328 -9.99 21.58 9.11
C PRO A 328 -8.91 21.87 8.06
N LYS A 329 -9.01 21.21 6.90
CA LYS A 329 -7.99 21.29 5.85
C LYS A 329 -7.71 22.74 5.40
N ASN A 330 -6.43 23.03 5.20
CA ASN A 330 -5.89 24.36 4.88
C ASN A 330 -6.21 25.47 5.91
N SER A 331 -6.61 25.13 7.13
CA SER A 331 -6.66 26.06 8.27
C SER A 331 -5.50 25.82 9.25
N ASN A 332 -5.31 26.72 10.20
CA ASN A 332 -4.26 26.68 11.22
C ASN A 332 -4.71 27.43 12.49
N THR A 333 -4.13 27.11 13.65
CA THR A 333 -4.31 27.94 14.85
C THR A 333 -3.29 29.08 14.89
N ALA A 334 -3.63 30.20 15.54
CA ALA A 334 -2.71 31.34 15.68
C ALA A 334 -1.57 31.08 16.70
N ARG A 335 -1.79 30.19 17.67
CA ARG A 335 -0.83 29.81 18.72
C ARG A 335 -0.95 28.33 19.07
N THR A 336 0.07 27.80 19.73
CA THR A 336 0.03 26.48 20.38
C THR A 336 -0.89 26.51 21.60
N GLY A 337 -1.29 25.35 22.10
CA GLY A 337 -2.14 25.24 23.28
C GLY A 337 -3.62 25.60 23.06
N SER A 338 -4.08 25.61 21.80
CA SER A 338 -5.46 25.97 21.46
C SER A 338 -6.48 25.03 22.11
N THR A 339 -7.54 25.61 22.66
CA THR A 339 -8.61 24.88 23.36
C THR A 339 -9.89 24.75 22.55
N SER A 340 -9.98 25.35 21.35
CA SER A 340 -11.23 25.34 20.57
C SER A 340 -11.00 25.34 19.07
N ILE A 341 -11.91 24.69 18.34
CA ILE A 341 -11.98 24.77 16.87
C ILE A 341 -12.15 26.22 16.37
N LYS A 342 -12.68 27.13 17.21
CA LYS A 342 -12.80 28.57 16.93
C LYS A 342 -11.44 29.25 16.71
N ASP A 343 -10.35 28.71 17.25
CA ASP A 343 -8.99 29.23 17.03
C ASP A 343 -8.44 28.85 15.63
N CYS A 344 -9.07 27.91 14.92
CA CYS A 344 -8.69 27.51 13.58
C CYS A 344 -9.12 28.58 12.56
N SER A 345 -8.17 29.18 11.86
CA SER A 345 -8.38 30.19 10.82
C SER A 345 -7.79 29.73 9.49
N CYS A 346 -8.37 30.13 8.35
CA CYS A 346 -7.84 29.74 7.05
C CYS A 346 -6.41 30.27 6.84
N LYS A 347 -5.52 29.44 6.28
CA LYS A 347 -4.16 29.85 5.89
C LYS A 347 -4.24 30.94 4.82
N VAL A 348 -3.22 31.80 4.76
CA VAL A 348 -3.16 32.92 3.79
C VAL A 348 -3.38 32.42 2.36
N GLY A 349 -4.37 33.02 1.67
CA GLY A 349 -4.77 32.64 0.31
C GLY A 349 -5.84 31.54 0.22
N TYR A 350 -6.45 31.17 1.35
CA TYR A 350 -7.60 30.25 1.39
C TYR A 350 -8.81 30.92 2.06
N GLU A 351 -10.02 30.52 1.65
CA GLU A 351 -11.30 30.98 2.20
C GLU A 351 -12.22 29.80 2.57
N GLY A 352 -12.98 29.96 3.66
CA GLY A 352 -13.79 28.91 4.28
C GLY A 352 -14.22 29.31 5.70
N ASP A 353 -14.83 28.38 6.44
CA ASP A 353 -15.32 28.60 7.81
C ASP A 353 -14.96 27.38 8.70
N PRO A 354 -13.75 27.36 9.28
CA PRO A 354 -13.29 26.23 10.10
C PRO A 354 -14.11 26.00 11.37
N GLU A 355 -14.71 27.05 11.94
CA GLU A 355 -15.58 26.95 13.11
C GLU A 355 -16.80 26.05 12.81
N LYS A 356 -17.41 26.24 11.63
CA LYS A 356 -18.49 25.36 11.13
C LYS A 356 -17.99 24.05 10.50
N LYS A 357 -16.70 23.70 10.68
CA LYS A 357 -16.02 22.54 10.07
C LYS A 357 -16.00 22.57 8.53
N ILE A 358 -16.15 23.74 7.91
CA ILE A 358 -16.05 23.92 6.46
C ILE A 358 -14.57 24.07 6.09
N GLU A 359 -14.07 23.20 5.22
CA GLU A 359 -12.66 23.23 4.78
C GLU A 359 -12.32 24.54 4.07
N CYS A 360 -11.09 25.03 4.28
CA CYS A 360 -10.60 26.21 3.57
C CYS A 360 -10.15 25.83 2.15
N THR A 361 -10.70 26.51 1.15
CA THR A 361 -10.42 26.30 -0.27
C THR A 361 -9.58 27.45 -0.84
N ALA A 362 -8.72 27.18 -1.82
CA ALA A 362 -7.83 28.21 -2.37
C ALA A 362 -8.65 29.30 -3.09
N VAL A 363 -8.37 30.58 -2.80
CA VAL A 363 -9.09 31.69 -3.44
C VAL A 363 -8.90 31.68 -4.96
N LYS A 364 -9.90 32.19 -5.69
CA LYS A 364 -9.87 32.27 -7.16
C LYS A 364 -9.72 33.72 -7.66
N CYS A 365 -8.75 33.94 -8.53
CA CYS A 365 -8.60 35.14 -9.35
C CYS A 365 -9.48 35.07 -10.61
N PRO A 366 -9.86 36.22 -11.22
CA PRO A 366 -10.62 36.26 -12.48
C PRO A 366 -9.92 35.51 -13.64
N PRO A 367 -10.66 34.99 -14.63
CA PRO A 367 -10.07 34.41 -15.84
C PRO A 367 -9.20 35.41 -16.60
N ILE A 368 -8.09 34.94 -17.18
CA ILE A 368 -7.21 35.72 -18.05
C ILE A 368 -7.03 35.01 -19.39
N ALA A 369 -6.99 35.78 -20.47
CA ALA A 369 -6.83 35.29 -21.84
C ALA A 369 -5.39 35.49 -22.34
N ALA A 370 -5.03 34.77 -23.41
CA ALA A 370 -3.77 35.01 -24.12
C ALA A 370 -3.78 36.40 -24.80
N PRO A 371 -2.63 37.11 -24.85
CA PRO A 371 -2.54 38.37 -25.57
C PRO A 371 -2.69 38.16 -27.08
N LYS A 372 -3.21 39.18 -27.79
CA LYS A 372 -3.26 39.18 -29.27
C LYS A 372 -1.85 38.96 -29.81
N ASN A 373 -1.71 38.08 -30.80
CA ASN A 373 -0.42 37.63 -31.36
C ASN A 373 0.51 36.93 -30.34
N GLY A 374 -0.05 36.28 -29.33
CA GLY A 374 0.68 35.41 -28.41
C GLY A 374 -0.14 34.23 -27.88
N GLN A 375 0.50 33.45 -27.04
CA GLN A 375 0.03 32.19 -26.45
C GLN A 375 0.21 32.21 -24.93
N MET A 376 -0.66 31.49 -24.22
CA MET A 376 -0.61 31.32 -22.77
C MET A 376 -0.46 29.84 -22.43
N SER A 377 0.40 29.51 -21.46
CA SER A 377 0.65 28.13 -21.03
C SER A 377 0.81 28.00 -19.52
N GLY A 378 0.49 26.81 -18.98
CA GLY A 378 0.62 26.49 -17.56
C GLY A 378 -0.52 25.59 -17.06
N ALA A 379 -0.17 24.46 -16.44
CA ALA A 379 -1.12 23.40 -16.04
C ALA A 379 -2.17 23.81 -14.98
N LYS A 380 -2.11 25.04 -14.44
CA LYS A 380 -3.02 25.55 -13.41
C LYS A 380 -3.60 26.93 -13.73
N CYS A 381 -3.72 27.32 -15.00
CA CYS A 381 -4.27 28.63 -15.38
C CYS A 381 -5.75 28.89 -15.01
N HIS A 382 -6.40 27.97 -14.30
CA HIS A 382 -7.75 28.08 -13.73
C HIS A 382 -7.90 29.08 -12.56
N GLY A 383 -6.92 29.96 -12.33
CA GLY A 383 -7.03 31.10 -11.43
C GLY A 383 -6.97 30.82 -9.93
N PHE A 384 -6.59 29.63 -9.47
CA PHE A 384 -6.42 29.36 -8.03
C PHE A 384 -5.20 30.09 -7.45
N TYR A 385 -5.20 30.42 -6.15
CA TYR A 385 -4.05 30.97 -5.43
C TYR A 385 -2.73 30.25 -5.75
N GLN A 386 -1.67 31.02 -5.99
CA GLN A 386 -0.34 30.56 -6.46
C GLN A 386 -0.32 29.88 -7.86
N ALA A 387 -1.42 29.89 -8.61
CA ALA A 387 -1.38 29.54 -10.03
C ALA A 387 -0.49 30.53 -10.79
N LYS A 388 0.41 30.00 -11.64
CA LYS A 388 1.25 30.79 -12.56
C LYS A 388 0.85 30.50 -14.00
N CYS A 389 0.58 31.55 -14.76
CA CYS A 389 0.35 31.50 -16.21
C CYS A 389 1.50 32.18 -16.94
N PHE A 390 2.13 31.46 -17.87
CA PHE A 390 3.26 31.92 -18.65
C PHE A 390 2.80 32.42 -20.01
N PHE A 391 3.46 33.46 -20.53
CA PHE A 391 3.07 34.13 -21.77
C PHE A 391 4.23 34.17 -22.77
N LYS A 392 3.94 33.77 -24.02
CA LYS A 392 4.91 33.75 -25.13
C LYS A 392 4.28 34.42 -26.35
N CYS A 393 4.98 35.34 -27.01
CA CYS A 393 4.49 35.92 -28.26
C CYS A 393 4.74 34.97 -29.44
N ASN A 394 3.93 35.12 -30.50
CA ASN A 394 4.12 34.39 -31.75
C ASN A 394 5.41 34.84 -32.45
N THR A 395 5.94 34.02 -33.34
CA THR A 395 7.13 34.35 -34.14
C THR A 395 6.94 35.68 -34.88
N GLY A 396 7.92 36.58 -34.79
CA GLY A 396 7.84 37.94 -35.36
C GLY A 396 7.24 39.00 -34.43
N TYR A 397 6.94 38.68 -33.16
CA TYR A 397 6.40 39.63 -32.18
C TYR A 397 7.21 39.67 -30.87
N LEU A 398 7.48 40.87 -30.36
CA LEU A 398 8.19 41.12 -29.11
C LEU A 398 7.25 41.21 -27.90
N ARG A 399 7.65 40.57 -26.80
CA ARG A 399 6.88 40.51 -25.54
C ARG A 399 7.22 41.68 -24.61
N TYR A 400 6.28 42.60 -24.42
CA TYR A 400 6.37 43.64 -23.38
C TYR A 400 5.49 43.27 -22.17
N GLY A 401 6.05 43.40 -20.97
CA GLY A 401 5.43 42.97 -19.71
C GLY A 401 6.17 41.80 -19.04
N PRO A 402 5.65 41.25 -17.92
CA PRO A 402 6.28 40.13 -17.22
C PRO A 402 6.12 38.79 -17.98
N PRO A 403 7.01 37.79 -17.79
CA PRO A 403 6.95 36.51 -18.50
C PRO A 403 5.86 35.57 -17.97
N TYR A 404 5.35 35.83 -16.76
CA TYR A 404 4.23 35.14 -16.16
C TYR A 404 3.39 36.09 -15.30
N ARG A 405 2.17 35.67 -14.96
CA ARG A 405 1.34 36.27 -13.90
C ARG A 405 1.00 35.20 -12.86
N GLU A 406 0.87 35.61 -11.61
CA GLU A 406 0.60 34.74 -10.46
C GLU A 406 -0.66 35.20 -9.71
N CYS A 407 -1.55 34.27 -9.35
CA CYS A 407 -2.75 34.59 -8.59
C CYS A 407 -2.42 34.80 -7.10
N LEU A 408 -2.65 36.01 -6.60
CA LEU A 408 -2.32 36.45 -5.25
C LEU A 408 -3.48 36.21 -4.27
N SER A 409 -3.19 36.24 -2.97
CA SER A 409 -4.17 36.03 -1.89
C SER A 409 -5.29 37.09 -1.86
N ASN A 410 -5.06 38.25 -2.46
CA ASN A 410 -6.04 39.33 -2.62
C ASN A 410 -7.00 39.13 -3.83
N LYS A 411 -7.04 37.93 -4.41
CA LYS A 411 -7.88 37.56 -5.57
C LYS A 411 -7.54 38.31 -6.88
N LYS A 412 -6.33 38.89 -6.99
CA LYS A 412 -5.85 39.56 -8.21
C LYS A 412 -4.60 38.88 -8.77
N TRP A 413 -4.41 38.97 -10.08
CA TRP A 413 -3.19 38.52 -10.74
C TRP A 413 -2.07 39.55 -10.60
N SER A 414 -0.85 39.07 -10.34
CA SER A 414 0.34 39.91 -10.26
C SER A 414 0.69 40.59 -11.59
N GLY A 415 1.41 41.72 -11.51
CA GLY A 415 1.96 42.43 -12.66
C GLY A 415 0.92 43.10 -13.59
N GLN A 416 1.43 43.73 -14.63
CA GLN A 416 0.66 44.38 -15.70
C GLN A 416 0.28 43.39 -16.81
N ASN A 417 -0.61 43.80 -17.72
CA ASN A 417 -0.99 43.00 -18.89
C ASN A 417 0.17 42.88 -19.88
N ILE A 418 0.26 41.74 -20.57
CA ILE A 418 1.29 41.46 -21.58
C ILE A 418 0.80 41.94 -22.95
N ARG A 419 1.68 42.57 -23.74
CA ARG A 419 1.43 42.86 -25.17
C ARG A 419 2.50 42.24 -26.07
N CYS A 420 2.11 41.91 -27.30
CA CYS A 420 2.96 41.31 -28.32
C CYS A 420 2.96 42.23 -29.55
N ASP A 421 3.97 43.08 -29.68
CA ASP A 421 4.06 44.08 -30.74
C ASP A 421 4.99 43.58 -31.86
N VAL A 422 4.72 43.93 -33.12
CA VAL A 422 5.46 43.39 -34.28
C VAL A 422 6.93 43.80 -34.26
N GLN A 423 7.83 42.86 -34.53
CA GLN A 423 9.25 43.12 -34.73
C GLN A 423 9.45 43.98 -35.98
N ARG A 424 10.31 45.01 -35.88
CA ARG A 424 10.78 45.79 -37.02
C ARG A 424 12.27 45.58 -37.25
N CYS A 425 12.71 45.76 -38.50
CA CYS A 425 14.09 45.72 -38.92
C CYS A 425 14.70 47.13 -39.01
N ASN A 426 16.04 47.20 -38.94
CA ASN A 426 16.79 48.46 -39.03
C ASN A 426 16.58 49.17 -40.38
N ASP A 427 16.63 50.50 -40.40
CA ASP A 427 16.51 51.28 -41.62
C ASP A 427 17.70 51.06 -42.57
N ILE A 428 17.45 51.15 -43.89
CA ILE A 428 18.45 50.85 -44.92
C ILE A 428 19.19 52.14 -45.37
N PRO A 429 20.53 52.17 -45.42
CA PRO A 429 21.29 53.35 -45.87
C PRO A 429 21.12 53.70 -47.36
N PRO A 430 21.39 54.95 -47.77
CA PRO A 430 21.38 55.36 -49.18
C PRO A 430 22.42 54.63 -50.05
N LEU A 431 22.04 54.25 -51.26
CA LEU A 431 22.88 53.50 -52.21
C LEU A 431 23.64 54.46 -53.15
N HIS A 432 24.97 54.51 -53.05
CA HIS A 432 25.80 55.31 -53.97
C HIS A 432 25.80 54.73 -55.40
N HIS A 433 25.63 55.62 -56.38
CA HIS A 433 25.47 55.29 -57.82
C HIS A 433 24.31 54.33 -58.13
N GLY A 434 23.25 54.36 -57.32
CA GLY A 434 22.03 53.56 -57.49
C GLY A 434 20.83 54.10 -56.72
N THR A 435 19.76 53.30 -56.61
CA THR A 435 18.51 53.61 -55.90
C THR A 435 17.99 52.40 -55.11
N ALA A 436 17.23 52.65 -54.05
CA ALA A 436 16.61 51.64 -53.18
C ALA A 436 15.14 51.98 -52.89
N SER A 437 14.25 50.98 -52.84
CA SER A 437 12.80 51.17 -52.62
C SER A 437 12.22 50.08 -51.71
N CYS A 438 11.53 50.46 -50.63
CA CYS A 438 11.04 49.58 -49.57
C CYS A 438 9.52 49.66 -49.36
N SER A 439 8.87 48.54 -49.00
CA SER A 439 7.44 48.50 -48.62
C SER A 439 7.16 48.97 -47.19
N GLY A 440 8.17 48.86 -46.31
CA GLY A 440 8.08 49.13 -44.88
C GLY A 440 9.30 48.59 -44.15
N SER A 441 9.17 48.34 -42.84
CA SER A 441 10.22 47.75 -42.00
C SER A 441 9.72 46.75 -40.96
N ALA A 442 8.46 46.33 -41.01
CA ALA A 442 7.91 45.28 -40.15
C ALA A 442 8.30 43.88 -40.63
N PHE A 443 8.20 42.87 -39.75
CA PHE A 443 8.43 41.47 -40.11
C PHE A 443 7.64 41.08 -41.37
N GLN A 444 8.36 40.53 -42.37
CA GLN A 444 7.94 40.22 -43.75
C GLN A 444 7.86 41.36 -44.78
N ASP A 445 8.15 42.62 -44.43
CA ASP A 445 8.34 43.70 -45.42
C ASP A 445 9.54 43.45 -46.36
N THR A 446 9.59 44.13 -47.51
CA THR A 446 10.60 43.91 -48.57
C THR A 446 11.22 45.21 -49.09
N CYS A 447 12.49 45.15 -49.54
CA CYS A 447 13.24 46.26 -50.13
C CYS A 447 14.01 45.82 -51.38
N ASN A 448 13.97 46.61 -52.46
CA ASN A 448 14.60 46.33 -53.76
C ASN A 448 15.67 47.39 -54.14
N PHE A 449 16.68 47.01 -54.92
CA PHE A 449 17.86 47.85 -55.25
C PHE A 449 18.24 47.85 -56.74
N GLN A 450 18.79 48.97 -57.26
CA GLN A 450 19.17 49.14 -58.68
C GLN A 450 20.37 50.10 -58.86
N CYS A 451 21.17 49.96 -59.93
CA CYS A 451 22.38 50.77 -60.22
C CYS A 451 22.29 51.64 -61.50
N ASN A 452 23.14 52.66 -61.56
CA ASN A 452 23.28 53.60 -62.69
C ASN A 452 24.06 53.00 -63.89
N ARG A 453 23.90 53.61 -65.08
CA ARG A 453 24.59 53.17 -66.33
C ARG A 453 26.12 53.17 -66.19
N GLY A 454 26.78 52.15 -66.74
CA GLY A 454 28.22 51.92 -66.64
C GLY A 454 28.67 51.14 -65.39
N TYR A 455 27.74 50.91 -64.45
CA TYR A 455 27.98 50.22 -63.18
C TYR A 455 27.07 48.99 -63.06
N GLU A 456 27.46 48.04 -62.21
CA GLU A 456 26.81 46.75 -61.98
C GLU A 456 26.51 46.55 -60.49
N LEU A 457 25.37 45.90 -60.18
CA LEU A 457 24.89 45.70 -58.81
C LEU A 457 25.58 44.50 -58.17
N ILE A 458 26.31 44.75 -57.08
CA ILE A 458 26.96 43.75 -56.25
C ILE A 458 26.16 43.60 -54.95
N GLY A 459 25.66 42.39 -54.69
CA GLY A 459 24.77 42.09 -53.57
C GLY A 459 23.32 41.80 -53.99
N SER A 460 22.51 41.40 -53.03
CA SER A 460 21.13 40.93 -53.24
C SER A 460 20.21 42.06 -53.68
N GLY A 461 19.62 41.95 -54.87
CA GLY A 461 18.69 42.93 -55.43
C GLY A 461 17.37 43.08 -54.67
N GLN A 462 17.05 42.16 -53.76
CA GLN A 462 15.92 42.23 -52.83
C GLN A 462 16.33 41.72 -51.44
N LYS A 463 15.81 42.35 -50.37
CA LYS A 463 15.89 41.85 -48.98
C LYS A 463 14.51 41.86 -48.31
N VAL A 464 14.31 40.96 -47.33
CA VAL A 464 13.06 40.75 -46.59
C VAL A 464 13.31 40.88 -45.07
N CYS A 465 12.41 41.52 -44.31
CA CYS A 465 12.60 41.69 -42.87
C CYS A 465 12.28 40.41 -42.08
N GLN A 466 13.23 39.91 -41.29
CA GLN A 466 13.14 38.66 -40.54
C GLN A 466 12.74 38.84 -39.06
N ALA A 467 12.31 37.75 -38.42
CA ALA A 467 11.78 37.75 -37.05
C ALA A 467 12.82 38.10 -35.95
N ASN A 468 14.11 38.19 -36.30
CA ASN A 468 15.21 38.64 -35.45
C ASN A 468 15.45 40.17 -35.52
N GLY A 469 14.68 40.91 -36.32
CA GLY A 469 14.88 42.35 -36.55
C GLY A 469 16.00 42.69 -37.55
N GLN A 470 16.40 41.75 -38.40
CA GLN A 470 17.38 41.96 -39.46
C GLN A 470 16.78 41.64 -40.84
N TRP A 471 17.29 42.31 -41.87
CA TRP A 471 16.97 42.02 -43.26
C TRP A 471 17.71 40.76 -43.72
N THR A 472 17.11 39.97 -44.61
CA THR A 472 17.74 38.76 -45.19
C THR A 472 19.04 39.10 -45.92
N GLY A 473 20.05 38.26 -45.74
CA GLY A 473 21.36 38.40 -46.38
C GLY A 473 22.26 39.41 -45.64
N SER A 474 23.44 38.96 -45.22
CA SER A 474 24.48 39.77 -44.58
C SER A 474 25.36 40.55 -45.57
N ASP A 475 25.07 40.43 -46.86
CA ASP A 475 25.77 41.06 -47.97
C ASP A 475 25.45 42.57 -48.08
N VAL A 476 26.48 43.36 -48.37
CA VAL A 476 26.40 44.82 -48.56
C VAL A 476 26.09 45.11 -50.03
N VAL A 477 24.97 45.77 -50.30
CA VAL A 477 24.55 46.14 -51.66
C VAL A 477 25.30 47.39 -52.12
N ARG A 478 25.97 47.34 -53.28
CA ARG A 478 26.72 48.46 -53.87
C ARG A 478 26.83 48.38 -55.39
N CYS A 479 27.20 49.49 -56.03
CA CYS A 479 27.35 49.60 -57.50
C CYS A 479 28.83 49.76 -57.92
N GLU A 480 29.35 48.90 -58.80
CA GLU A 480 30.77 48.91 -59.23
C GLU A 480 30.93 49.07 -60.76
N ALA A 481 31.98 49.75 -61.22
CA ALA A 481 32.18 50.07 -62.65
C ALA A 481 32.67 48.88 -63.49
N LYS A 482 32.21 48.80 -64.75
CA LYS A 482 32.62 47.78 -65.74
C LYS A 482 34.06 47.97 -66.24
N LYS A 483 34.75 46.86 -66.53
CA LYS A 483 36.19 46.81 -66.86
C LYS A 483 36.47 45.88 -68.05
N CYS A 484 37.43 46.23 -68.89
CA CYS A 484 37.98 45.31 -69.89
C CYS A 484 38.86 44.24 -69.21
N PRO A 485 38.83 42.97 -69.65
CA PRO A 485 39.65 41.91 -69.07
C PRO A 485 41.14 42.21 -69.24
N ALA A 486 41.99 41.74 -68.32
CA ALA A 486 43.44 41.83 -68.49
C ALA A 486 43.85 41.08 -69.78
N LEU A 487 44.80 41.64 -70.55
CA LEU A 487 45.38 40.96 -71.69
C LEU A 487 46.21 39.76 -71.21
N ARG A 488 46.24 38.67 -71.99
CA ARG A 488 47.13 37.54 -71.67
C ARG A 488 48.59 37.93 -71.87
N LYS A 489 49.49 37.40 -71.03
CA LYS A 489 50.94 37.45 -71.29
C LYS A 489 51.23 36.83 -72.66
N LEU A 490 52.16 37.44 -73.41
CA LEU A 490 52.59 36.91 -74.70
C LEU A 490 53.53 35.72 -74.47
N SER A 491 53.13 34.53 -74.92
CA SER A 491 53.99 33.35 -74.89
C SER A 491 55.25 33.62 -75.72
N PHE A 492 56.42 33.36 -75.14
CA PHE A 492 57.71 33.67 -75.75
C PHE A 492 57.85 35.16 -76.12
N GLY A 493 57.44 36.07 -75.22
CA GLY A 493 57.48 37.52 -75.44
C GLY A 493 57.20 38.40 -74.21
N THR A 494 57.13 39.72 -74.40
CA THR A 494 56.90 40.75 -73.37
C THR A 494 55.79 41.75 -73.76
N VAL A 495 55.21 42.43 -72.76
CA VAL A 495 54.06 43.36 -72.90
C VAL A 495 54.24 44.57 -71.98
N GLU A 496 53.91 45.78 -72.46
CA GLU A 496 54.14 47.05 -71.74
C GLU A 496 52.93 48.01 -71.91
N PRO A 497 52.50 48.76 -70.87
CA PRO A 497 52.90 48.66 -69.47
C PRO A 497 52.36 47.37 -68.80
N VAL A 498 53.04 46.90 -67.75
CA VAL A 498 52.74 45.63 -67.05
C VAL A 498 51.29 45.52 -66.57
N ASP A 499 50.66 46.63 -66.18
CA ASP A 499 49.26 46.70 -65.75
C ASP A 499 48.29 46.03 -66.73
N CYS A 500 48.56 46.15 -68.03
CA CYS A 500 47.77 45.56 -69.10
C CYS A 500 47.58 44.05 -68.99
N VAL A 501 48.54 43.34 -68.39
CA VAL A 501 48.50 41.87 -68.24
C VAL A 501 48.32 41.40 -66.79
N THR A 502 48.30 42.32 -65.81
CA THR A 502 48.14 42.00 -64.39
C THR A 502 46.77 42.36 -63.83
N ARG A 503 46.06 43.33 -64.42
CA ARG A 503 44.72 43.73 -63.94
C ARG A 503 43.77 44.12 -65.06
N ALA A 504 42.48 43.85 -64.83
CA ALA A 504 41.39 44.31 -65.68
C ALA A 504 41.41 45.84 -65.72
N GLN A 505 41.35 46.39 -66.94
CA GLN A 505 41.52 47.81 -67.17
C GLN A 505 40.18 48.52 -67.14
N ASN A 506 40.14 49.70 -66.53
CA ASN A 506 38.96 50.54 -66.61
C ASN A 506 38.76 50.99 -68.08
N TYR A 507 37.52 51.30 -68.40
CA TYR A 507 37.11 51.97 -69.64
C TYR A 507 38.15 53.05 -70.07
N ALA A 508 38.66 52.95 -71.31
CA ALA A 508 39.64 53.83 -71.99
C ALA A 508 41.17 53.68 -71.79
N ALA A 509 41.72 52.51 -71.38
CA ALA A 509 43.19 52.26 -71.29
C ALA A 509 43.85 51.58 -72.54
N GLY A 510 45.21 51.50 -72.66
CA GLY A 510 45.93 50.90 -73.82
C GLY A 510 47.37 50.32 -73.59
N CYS A 511 47.88 49.46 -74.51
CA CYS A 511 48.95 48.44 -74.29
C CYS A 511 49.82 48.03 -75.54
N ILE A 512 51.06 47.48 -75.39
CA ILE A 512 52.08 47.17 -76.46
C ILE A 512 52.82 45.78 -76.29
N PHE A 513 53.33 45.09 -77.36
CA PHE A 513 53.88 43.68 -77.38
C PHE A 513 55.24 43.41 -78.12
N ARG A 514 56.06 42.36 -77.76
CA ARG A 514 57.35 41.88 -78.40
C ARG A 514 57.66 40.35 -78.21
N CYS A 515 58.41 39.62 -79.09
CA CYS A 515 58.78 38.16 -78.95
C CYS A 515 60.26 37.88 -78.51
N SER A 516 60.59 36.62 -78.13
CA SER A 516 61.86 36.10 -77.56
C SER A 516 62.69 35.21 -78.52
N ASN A 517 63.98 34.99 -78.21
CA ASN A 517 64.91 34.18 -79.01
C ASN A 517 64.44 32.73 -79.24
N GLY A 518 64.67 32.22 -80.45
CA GLY A 518 64.23 30.89 -80.91
C GLY A 518 62.83 30.87 -81.55
N TYR A 519 62.09 31.98 -81.46
CA TYR A 519 60.69 32.10 -81.87
C TYR A 519 60.50 33.37 -82.74
N VAL A 520 59.51 33.38 -83.66
CA VAL A 520 59.29 34.48 -84.63
C VAL A 520 57.86 35.04 -84.54
N MET A 521 57.68 36.37 -84.56
CA MET A 521 56.38 37.03 -84.35
C MET A 521 55.46 37.03 -85.59
N GLN A 522 54.16 36.80 -85.38
CA GLN A 522 53.09 37.21 -86.31
C GLN A 522 52.04 38.13 -85.63
N GLY A 523 51.76 39.30 -86.23
CA GLY A 523 50.65 40.20 -85.84
C GLY A 523 51.03 41.68 -85.60
N GLN A 524 50.05 42.52 -85.29
CA GLN A 524 50.24 43.92 -84.86
C GLN A 524 50.44 44.03 -83.34
N GLY A 525 51.08 45.12 -82.90
CA GLY A 525 51.66 45.20 -81.55
C GLY A 525 50.95 46.06 -80.50
N ASN A 526 49.76 46.66 -80.73
CA ASN A 526 49.16 47.67 -79.81
C ASN A 526 47.61 47.69 -79.73
N LEU A 527 47.02 47.86 -78.53
CA LEU A 527 45.57 47.71 -78.22
C LEU A 527 44.98 48.81 -77.27
N VAL A 528 43.65 49.05 -77.29
CA VAL A 528 42.87 50.02 -76.45
C VAL A 528 41.49 49.47 -75.98
N CYS A 529 40.98 49.85 -74.79
CA CYS A 529 39.75 49.34 -74.11
C CYS A 529 38.46 50.20 -74.30
N ARG A 530 37.28 49.57 -74.47
CA ARG A 530 35.98 50.16 -74.87
C ARG A 530 34.84 50.06 -73.83
N GLU A 531 33.71 50.72 -74.10
CA GLU A 531 32.54 50.86 -73.19
C GLU A 531 31.73 49.58 -72.95
N ASP A 532 31.81 48.63 -73.88
CA ASP A 532 31.24 47.28 -73.78
C ASP A 532 32.12 46.32 -72.94
N GLY A 533 33.32 46.76 -72.54
CA GLY A 533 34.31 45.94 -71.85
C GLY A 533 35.25 45.17 -72.79
N THR A 534 35.36 45.54 -74.07
CA THR A 534 36.22 44.84 -75.06
C THR A 534 37.45 45.64 -75.48
N TRP A 535 38.43 44.94 -76.09
CA TRP A 535 39.66 45.51 -76.63
C TRP A 535 39.58 45.79 -78.14
N SER A 536 40.38 46.73 -78.63
CA SER A 536 40.31 47.23 -80.01
C SER A 536 40.60 46.21 -81.11
N HIS A 537 41.58 45.32 -80.91
CA HIS A 537 42.06 44.31 -81.89
C HIS A 537 42.62 43.05 -81.17
N GLY A 538 43.06 42.05 -81.93
CA GLY A 538 43.63 40.77 -81.42
C GLY A 538 45.11 40.81 -81.02
N ILE A 539 45.60 39.71 -80.44
CA ILE A 539 46.95 39.57 -79.81
C ILE A 539 47.91 38.71 -80.68
N PRO A 540 49.18 39.10 -80.91
CA PRO A 540 50.17 38.37 -81.74
C PRO A 540 50.71 37.05 -81.13
N THR A 541 51.52 36.27 -81.88
CA THR A 541 52.03 34.91 -81.53
C THR A 541 53.47 34.57 -82.02
N CYS A 542 54.10 33.50 -81.47
CA CYS A 542 55.44 32.96 -81.82
C CYS A 542 55.49 31.36 -81.73
N THR A 543 56.40 30.59 -82.41
CA THR A 543 56.31 29.08 -82.66
C THR A 543 57.60 28.17 -82.50
N ASP A 544 57.47 26.81 -82.33
CA ASP A 544 58.48 25.78 -81.85
C ASP A 544 58.43 24.33 -82.50
N THR A 545 59.35 23.37 -82.16
CA THR A 545 59.33 21.88 -82.47
C THR A 545 60.30 20.95 -81.63
N GLN A 546 59.88 19.82 -80.95
CA GLN A 546 60.69 18.60 -80.55
C GLN A 546 59.85 17.42 -79.87
N PRO A 547 60.41 16.20 -79.50
CA PRO A 547 59.67 14.95 -79.03
C PRO A 547 59.87 14.26 -77.60
N PRO A 548 58.93 13.37 -77.07
CA PRO A 548 58.71 12.98 -75.61
C PRO A 548 58.91 11.48 -75.10
N MET A 549 58.68 11.17 -73.79
CA MET A 549 59.00 9.87 -73.05
C MET A 549 58.01 9.35 -71.90
N ILE A 550 57.98 8.04 -71.48
CA ILE A 550 56.99 7.36 -70.52
C ILE A 550 57.43 6.06 -69.71
N VAL A 551 56.87 5.74 -68.50
CA VAL A 551 57.07 4.49 -67.65
C VAL A 551 55.81 3.97 -66.85
N CYS A 552 55.65 2.64 -66.53
CA CYS A 552 54.44 1.97 -65.95
C CYS A 552 54.57 1.05 -64.66
N PRO A 553 53.46 0.69 -63.95
CA PRO A 553 53.38 -0.20 -62.74
C PRO A 553 53.56 -1.74 -62.88
N LYS A 554 53.49 -2.48 -61.75
CA LYS A 554 53.63 -3.96 -61.62
C LYS A 554 52.32 -4.71 -61.22
N SER A 555 52.15 -5.94 -61.74
CA SER A 555 50.98 -6.81 -61.52
C SER A 555 50.88 -7.52 -60.16
N ARG A 556 49.67 -7.92 -59.71
CA ARG A 556 49.43 -8.61 -58.41
C ARG A 556 48.08 -9.37 -58.27
N THR A 557 47.96 -10.25 -57.26
CA THR A 557 46.74 -11.02 -56.91
C THR A 557 46.29 -10.71 -55.47
N VAL A 558 44.97 -10.60 -55.22
CA VAL A 558 44.38 -10.23 -53.91
C VAL A 558 43.13 -11.06 -53.55
N GLY A 559 42.73 -11.06 -52.28
CA GLY A 559 41.45 -11.61 -51.82
C GLY A 559 40.33 -10.57 -51.83
N THR A 560 39.07 -11.01 -51.80
CA THR A 560 37.87 -10.17 -51.66
C THR A 560 37.88 -9.29 -50.40
N ASP A 561 37.35 -8.06 -50.51
CA ASP A 561 37.08 -7.21 -49.35
C ASP A 561 35.96 -7.84 -48.50
N LYS A 562 36.10 -7.79 -47.16
CA LYS A 562 35.17 -8.43 -46.21
C LYS A 562 33.68 -8.13 -46.51
N ASN A 563 32.86 -9.19 -46.65
CA ASN A 563 31.46 -9.13 -47.08
C ASN A 563 31.18 -8.56 -48.49
N LYS A 564 32.15 -8.53 -49.42
CA LYS A 564 31.95 -7.96 -50.78
C LYS A 564 32.52 -8.87 -51.88
N PRO A 565 31.90 -8.96 -53.07
CA PRO A 565 32.42 -9.72 -54.23
C PRO A 565 33.56 -9.01 -54.98
N THR A 566 34.29 -8.13 -54.31
CA THR A 566 35.22 -7.15 -54.92
C THR A 566 36.39 -6.87 -53.99
N ALA A 567 37.56 -6.54 -54.54
CA ALA A 567 38.73 -6.09 -53.79
C ALA A 567 39.18 -4.70 -54.25
N THR A 568 39.54 -3.83 -53.31
CA THR A 568 40.04 -2.49 -53.61
C THR A 568 41.57 -2.48 -53.61
N VAL A 569 42.19 -2.17 -54.75
CA VAL A 569 43.63 -2.35 -54.99
C VAL A 569 44.31 -1.05 -55.41
N ASP A 570 45.31 -0.63 -54.65
CA ASP A 570 46.21 0.49 -55.00
C ASP A 570 47.44 -0.02 -55.76
N PHE A 571 47.56 0.34 -57.04
CA PHE A 571 48.65 -0.02 -57.94
C PHE A 571 49.57 1.15 -58.35
N GLY A 572 49.34 2.37 -57.86
CA GLY A 572 50.17 3.55 -58.16
C GLY A 572 49.87 4.23 -59.50
N GLY A 573 50.77 5.13 -59.93
CA GLY A 573 50.62 5.99 -61.12
C GLY A 573 51.56 5.65 -62.31
N VAL A 574 51.54 6.51 -63.33
CA VAL A 574 52.30 6.41 -64.59
C VAL A 574 53.02 7.74 -64.81
N GLU A 575 54.29 7.74 -65.23
CA GLU A 575 55.14 8.95 -65.35
C GLU A 575 55.57 9.21 -66.81
N TYR A 576 55.59 10.48 -67.25
CA TYR A 576 55.92 10.91 -68.64
C TYR A 576 56.32 12.41 -68.74
N GLY A 577 57.01 12.84 -69.83
CA GLY A 577 57.45 14.25 -70.02
C GLY A 577 58.12 14.58 -71.39
N ASP A 578 58.35 15.88 -71.66
CA ASP A 578 58.86 16.45 -72.93
C ASP A 578 59.66 17.78 -72.77
N ASN A 579 60.44 18.21 -73.78
CA ASN A 579 61.23 19.45 -73.75
C ASN A 579 60.41 20.75 -74.02
N SER A 580 59.32 20.68 -74.79
CA SER A 580 58.44 21.85 -75.06
C SER A 580 57.77 22.39 -73.79
N GLN A 581 57.83 21.62 -72.70
CA GLN A 581 57.31 21.95 -71.38
C GLN A 581 58.21 22.91 -70.58
N LEU A 582 59.46 23.15 -70.99
CA LEU A 582 60.41 24.01 -70.26
C LEU A 582 60.02 25.50 -70.25
N PHE A 583 59.19 25.93 -71.21
CA PHE A 583 58.78 27.34 -71.36
C PHE A 583 57.28 27.51 -71.62
N GLY A 584 56.44 26.59 -71.12
CA GLY A 584 54.99 26.71 -71.19
C GLY A 584 54.25 25.41 -70.86
N ASN A 585 52.93 25.50 -70.72
CA ASN A 585 52.06 24.39 -70.32
C ASN A 585 51.79 23.38 -71.46
N ALA A 586 52.80 23.00 -72.23
CA ALA A 586 52.64 22.10 -73.37
C ALA A 586 52.06 20.74 -72.94
N GLN A 587 50.93 20.36 -73.54
CA GLN A 587 50.12 19.21 -73.11
C GLN A 587 50.49 17.96 -73.92
N ILE A 588 50.96 16.93 -73.23
CA ILE A 588 51.16 15.59 -73.80
C ILE A 588 49.83 14.83 -73.69
N LYS A 589 49.27 14.39 -74.82
CA LYS A 589 48.04 13.60 -74.90
C LYS A 589 48.29 12.20 -74.35
N PHE A 590 47.58 11.82 -73.30
CA PHE A 590 47.68 10.51 -72.65
C PHE A 590 46.45 9.64 -72.97
N LYS A 591 46.65 8.36 -73.29
CA LYS A 591 45.57 7.38 -73.56
C LYS A 591 45.76 6.13 -72.72
N GLN A 592 44.66 5.60 -72.15
CA GLN A 592 44.61 4.39 -71.33
C GLN A 592 43.65 3.37 -71.96
N SER A 593 43.90 2.07 -71.82
CA SER A 593 42.96 1.01 -72.20
C SER A 593 43.03 -0.18 -71.23
N PRO A 594 41.91 -0.61 -70.59
CA PRO A 594 40.59 0.02 -70.60
C PRO A 594 40.58 1.39 -69.91
N GLU A 595 39.75 2.32 -70.39
CA GLU A 595 39.60 3.66 -69.81
C GLU A 595 38.94 3.61 -68.42
N GLY A 596 39.31 4.54 -67.53
CA GLY A 596 38.65 4.73 -66.22
C GLY A 596 39.21 3.93 -65.04
N ILE A 597 40.28 3.15 -65.24
CA ILE A 597 40.92 2.36 -64.17
C ILE A 597 41.99 3.23 -63.47
N GLN A 598 41.57 4.03 -62.48
CA GLN A 598 42.45 4.87 -61.67
C GLN A 598 42.78 4.23 -60.31
N SER A 599 44.01 4.40 -59.83
CA SER A 599 44.43 3.87 -58.52
C SER A 599 43.98 4.76 -57.35
N PRO A 600 43.46 4.20 -56.24
CA PRO A 600 43.09 2.80 -56.04
C PRO A 600 41.77 2.42 -56.74
N HIS A 601 41.75 1.27 -57.43
CA HIS A 601 40.57 0.80 -58.17
C HIS A 601 39.89 -0.39 -57.49
N LYS A 602 38.58 -0.52 -57.69
CA LYS A 602 37.76 -1.59 -57.12
C LYS A 602 37.51 -2.70 -58.16
N PHE A 603 38.28 -3.77 -58.09
CA PHE A 603 38.19 -4.91 -59.00
C PHE A 603 37.14 -5.92 -58.52
N SER A 604 36.38 -6.50 -59.44
CA SER A 604 35.50 -7.66 -59.19
C SER A 604 36.30 -8.97 -59.24
N LEU A 605 35.73 -10.04 -58.66
CA LEU A 605 36.23 -11.41 -58.80
C LEU A 605 36.63 -11.76 -60.25
N GLY A 606 37.86 -12.22 -60.47
CA GLY A 606 38.46 -12.43 -61.80
C GLY A 606 39.78 -11.65 -62.01
N ARG A 607 40.28 -11.64 -63.26
CA ARG A 607 41.55 -10.98 -63.66
C ARG A 607 41.30 -9.83 -64.65
N THR A 608 42.04 -8.72 -64.51
CA THR A 608 41.93 -7.50 -65.32
C THR A 608 43.32 -6.99 -65.73
N THR A 609 43.46 -6.42 -66.94
CA THR A 609 44.74 -5.95 -67.53
C THR A 609 44.58 -4.54 -68.10
N THR A 610 45.61 -3.68 -68.02
CA THR A 610 45.54 -2.25 -68.35
C THR A 610 46.82 -1.74 -69.05
N SER A 611 46.69 -0.81 -70.01
CA SER A 611 47.77 -0.31 -70.89
C SER A 611 47.67 1.22 -71.15
N TYR A 612 48.77 1.85 -71.57
CA TYR A 612 48.96 3.32 -71.65
C TYR A 612 49.79 3.81 -72.87
N THR A 613 49.61 5.07 -73.29
CA THR A 613 50.25 5.72 -74.47
C THR A 613 50.34 7.25 -74.31
N VAL A 614 51.41 7.90 -74.80
CA VAL A 614 51.61 9.38 -74.80
C VAL A 614 51.97 9.95 -76.17
N GLU A 615 51.58 11.20 -76.44
CA GLU A 615 51.84 11.97 -77.68
C GLU A 615 52.04 13.48 -77.37
N ASP A 616 53.06 14.16 -77.89
CA ASP A 616 53.27 15.61 -77.62
C ASP A 616 52.35 16.55 -78.45
N GLN A 617 52.63 17.87 -78.37
CA GLN A 617 51.88 18.90 -79.08
C GLN A 617 52.36 19.15 -80.54
N ALA A 618 53.52 18.59 -80.93
CA ALA A 618 54.09 18.67 -82.29
C ALA A 618 53.79 17.42 -83.15
N GLY A 619 53.41 16.28 -82.54
CA GLY A 619 52.99 15.03 -83.18
C GLY A 619 53.73 13.73 -82.78
N ASN A 620 54.61 13.70 -81.76
CA ASN A 620 55.54 12.57 -81.51
C ASN A 620 55.11 11.66 -80.30
N ILE A 621 55.35 10.32 -80.30
CA ILE A 621 54.55 9.29 -79.52
C ILE A 621 55.35 8.15 -78.78
N ASN A 622 54.87 7.60 -77.62
CA ASN A 622 55.46 6.45 -76.84
C ASN A 622 54.44 5.60 -75.94
N ARG A 623 54.72 4.36 -75.38
CA ARG A 623 53.71 3.40 -74.73
C ARG A 623 54.16 2.36 -73.61
N CYS A 624 53.26 1.81 -72.71
CA CYS A 624 53.49 0.69 -71.70
C CYS A 624 52.23 -0.03 -71.02
N SER A 625 52.32 -1.10 -70.15
CA SER A 625 51.14 -1.87 -69.54
C SER A 625 51.32 -2.80 -68.26
N PHE A 626 50.25 -3.21 -67.51
CA PHE A 626 50.22 -4.13 -66.30
C PHE A 626 48.86 -4.88 -65.99
N SER A 627 48.71 -5.72 -64.92
CA SER A 627 47.47 -6.52 -64.57
C SER A 627 47.17 -6.85 -63.06
N VAL A 628 45.91 -7.17 -62.70
CA VAL A 628 45.41 -7.49 -61.32
C VAL A 628 44.43 -8.69 -61.28
N GLU A 629 44.41 -9.50 -60.21
CA GLU A 629 43.49 -10.66 -60.04
C GLU A 629 42.86 -10.78 -58.63
N VAL A 630 41.57 -11.11 -58.54
CA VAL A 630 40.78 -11.16 -57.28
C VAL A 630 40.14 -12.55 -57.07
N VAL A 631 40.32 -13.14 -55.88
CA VAL A 631 39.74 -14.45 -55.48
C VAL A 631 38.97 -14.39 -54.17
N ASP A 632 38.00 -15.30 -53.98
CA ASP A 632 37.18 -15.40 -52.76
C ASP A 632 37.76 -16.39 -51.72
N LYS A 633 37.52 -16.13 -50.43
CA LYS A 633 38.07 -16.84 -49.26
C LYS A 633 37.19 -16.80 -47.99
N GLU A 634 35.93 -16.35 -48.05
CA GLU A 634 35.05 -16.27 -46.87
C GLU A 634 34.02 -17.40 -46.87
N SER A 635 33.65 -17.92 -45.70
CA SER A 635 32.57 -18.91 -45.55
C SER A 635 31.16 -18.27 -45.57
N PRO A 636 30.13 -19.05 -45.93
CA PRO A 636 28.73 -18.66 -45.76
C PRO A 636 28.39 -18.22 -44.33
N ARG A 637 27.40 -17.34 -44.19
CA ARG A 637 27.04 -16.69 -42.93
C ARG A 637 25.58 -16.90 -42.57
N VAL A 638 25.30 -17.20 -41.31
CA VAL A 638 23.92 -17.31 -40.77
C VAL A 638 23.36 -15.92 -40.54
N ILE A 639 22.22 -15.59 -41.16
CA ILE A 639 21.53 -14.30 -41.04
C ILE A 639 20.32 -14.38 -40.13
N SER A 640 19.53 -15.46 -40.24
CA SER A 640 18.42 -15.74 -39.34
C SER A 640 18.43 -17.21 -38.94
N CYS A 641 18.34 -17.45 -37.63
CA CYS A 641 18.27 -18.78 -37.02
C CYS A 641 17.21 -18.70 -35.89
N PRO A 642 16.17 -19.56 -35.91
CA PRO A 642 15.18 -19.62 -34.85
C PRO A 642 15.81 -19.86 -33.48
N LYS A 643 15.15 -19.38 -32.42
CA LYS A 643 15.57 -19.61 -31.03
C LYS A 643 14.91 -20.87 -30.47
N ASP A 644 15.49 -21.39 -29.40
CA ASP A 644 14.92 -22.48 -28.61
C ASP A 644 13.47 -22.17 -28.19
N LYS A 645 12.58 -23.17 -28.31
CA LYS A 645 11.14 -23.00 -28.13
C LYS A 645 10.56 -24.07 -27.21
N ILE A 646 10.09 -23.65 -26.04
CA ILE A 646 9.36 -24.50 -25.09
C ILE A 646 7.86 -24.33 -25.34
N VAL A 647 7.14 -25.44 -25.54
CA VAL A 647 5.69 -25.45 -25.81
C VAL A 647 4.99 -26.38 -24.81
N ALA A 648 4.15 -25.80 -23.96
CA ALA A 648 3.30 -26.58 -23.06
C ALA A 648 2.00 -26.99 -23.78
N THR A 649 1.60 -28.26 -23.65
CA THR A 649 0.38 -28.82 -24.27
C THR A 649 -0.51 -29.53 -23.24
N LYS A 650 -1.82 -29.52 -23.50
CA LYS A 650 -2.84 -30.32 -22.78
C LYS A 650 -3.13 -31.66 -23.44
N HIS A 651 -2.58 -31.91 -24.63
CA HIS A 651 -2.82 -33.10 -25.46
C HIS A 651 -1.49 -33.79 -25.81
N ASP A 652 -1.52 -35.10 -26.09
CA ASP A 652 -0.34 -35.94 -26.41
C ASP A 652 0.52 -35.43 -27.59
N LYS A 653 -0.08 -34.59 -28.46
CA LYS A 653 0.61 -33.97 -29.60
C LYS A 653 0.31 -32.48 -29.71
N VAL A 654 1.24 -31.75 -30.31
CA VAL A 654 1.08 -30.33 -30.70
C VAL A 654 1.81 -30.06 -32.01
N VAL A 655 1.20 -29.27 -32.92
CA VAL A 655 1.84 -28.84 -34.16
C VAL A 655 2.71 -27.61 -33.87
N ILE A 656 3.97 -27.62 -34.32
CA ILE A 656 4.92 -26.53 -34.04
C ILE A 656 5.53 -26.01 -35.34
N THR A 657 5.46 -24.68 -35.50
CA THR A 657 6.08 -23.93 -36.60
C THR A 657 7.21 -23.02 -36.10
N TRP A 658 8.16 -22.76 -37.00
CA TRP A 658 9.24 -21.78 -36.83
C TRP A 658 9.52 -21.00 -38.11
N GLU A 659 10.15 -19.83 -37.95
CA GLU A 659 10.54 -18.95 -39.05
C GLU A 659 11.63 -19.60 -39.94
N PRO A 660 11.68 -19.29 -41.25
CA PRO A 660 12.67 -19.87 -42.15
C PRO A 660 14.10 -19.43 -41.79
N VAL A 661 15.03 -20.39 -41.83
CA VAL A 661 16.47 -20.14 -41.64
C VAL A 661 17.04 -19.48 -42.89
N ILE A 662 17.84 -18.42 -42.70
CA ILE A 662 18.42 -17.64 -43.81
C ILE A 662 19.94 -17.63 -43.68
N PHE A 663 20.62 -18.01 -44.76
CA PHE A 663 22.07 -17.93 -44.92
C PHE A 663 22.41 -16.98 -46.09
N LYS A 664 23.62 -16.38 -46.07
CA LYS A 664 24.13 -15.51 -47.15
C LYS A 664 25.62 -15.66 -47.36
N ASP A 665 26.08 -15.35 -48.57
CA ASP A 665 27.48 -15.47 -48.97
C ASP A 665 27.95 -14.33 -49.89
N ASN A 666 29.22 -13.92 -49.75
CA ASN A 666 29.78 -12.79 -50.49
C ASN A 666 30.20 -13.13 -51.94
N ALA A 667 30.32 -14.41 -52.32
CA ALA A 667 30.50 -14.86 -53.70
C ALA A 667 29.18 -15.06 -54.46
N GLY A 668 28.04 -14.90 -53.77
CA GLY A 668 26.68 -14.83 -54.30
C GLY A 668 25.74 -15.92 -53.76
N ASP A 669 24.61 -15.50 -53.18
CA ASP A 669 23.61 -16.38 -52.58
C ASP A 669 23.08 -17.50 -53.52
N ASN A 670 23.18 -17.31 -54.85
CA ASN A 670 22.79 -18.30 -55.86
C ASN A 670 23.74 -19.51 -55.99
N LYS A 671 24.85 -19.54 -55.24
CA LYS A 671 25.78 -20.69 -55.16
C LYS A 671 25.64 -21.48 -53.86
N LEU A 672 24.77 -21.05 -52.95
CA LEU A 672 24.55 -21.72 -51.66
C LEU A 672 23.61 -22.92 -51.80
N THR A 673 24.03 -24.05 -51.24
CA THR A 673 23.17 -25.21 -51.01
C THR A 673 22.81 -25.28 -49.52
N ILE A 674 21.51 -25.29 -49.21
CA ILE A 674 21.00 -25.39 -47.83
C ILE A 674 20.38 -26.78 -47.61
N ILE A 675 20.79 -27.46 -46.54
CA ILE A 675 20.35 -28.79 -46.13
C ILE A 675 19.77 -28.67 -44.71
N GLY A 676 18.66 -29.32 -44.38
CA GLY A 676 18.16 -29.30 -43.00
C GLY A 676 16.83 -30.00 -42.79
N SER A 677 16.23 -29.78 -41.62
CA SER A 677 15.06 -30.55 -41.17
C SER A 677 13.76 -30.19 -41.89
N ASP A 678 13.01 -31.26 -42.20
CA ASP A 678 11.67 -31.31 -42.76
C ASP A 678 10.53 -31.13 -41.74
N ARG A 679 10.83 -31.08 -40.44
CA ARG A 679 9.83 -31.13 -39.35
C ARG A 679 9.07 -29.83 -39.08
N ASN A 680 9.30 -28.77 -39.85
CA ASN A 680 8.58 -27.51 -39.66
C ASN A 680 7.10 -27.71 -40.02
N ASN A 681 6.18 -27.25 -39.18
CA ASN A 681 4.74 -27.46 -39.34
C ASN A 681 4.28 -28.94 -39.21
N THR A 682 5.00 -29.76 -38.43
CA THR A 682 4.61 -31.15 -38.13
C THR A 682 4.18 -31.34 -36.66
N GLU A 683 3.62 -32.50 -36.34
CA GLU A 683 3.23 -32.88 -34.97
C GLU A 683 4.44 -33.33 -34.12
N PHE A 684 4.58 -32.74 -32.93
CA PHE A 684 5.55 -33.14 -31.91
C PHE A 684 4.83 -33.75 -30.70
N ARG A 685 5.43 -34.78 -30.09
CA ARG A 685 5.00 -35.35 -28.79
C ARG A 685 5.81 -34.72 -27.66
N SER A 686 5.49 -35.04 -26.41
CA SER A 686 6.31 -34.66 -25.25
C SER A 686 7.76 -35.16 -25.40
N GLY A 687 8.74 -34.27 -25.21
CA GLY A 687 10.16 -34.57 -25.43
C GLY A 687 10.96 -33.34 -25.86
N THR A 688 12.26 -33.51 -26.06
CA THR A 688 13.17 -32.47 -26.59
C THR A 688 13.74 -32.91 -27.93
N TYR A 689 13.67 -32.03 -28.93
CA TYR A 689 14.07 -32.28 -30.31
C TYR A 689 15.09 -31.23 -30.74
N ILE A 690 16.20 -31.66 -31.37
CA ILE A 690 17.22 -30.77 -31.92
C ILE A 690 16.95 -30.61 -33.42
N ILE A 691 16.78 -29.37 -33.87
CA ILE A 691 16.56 -29.00 -35.27
C ILE A 691 17.86 -28.42 -35.82
N SER A 692 18.28 -28.89 -37.00
CA SER A 692 19.55 -28.53 -37.64
C SER A 692 19.35 -28.09 -39.08
N TYR A 693 20.04 -27.02 -39.48
CA TYR A 693 20.19 -26.56 -40.85
C TYR A 693 21.67 -26.21 -41.14
N THR A 694 22.16 -26.59 -42.31
CA THR A 694 23.53 -26.44 -42.81
C THR A 694 23.51 -25.71 -44.15
N ALA A 695 24.49 -24.84 -44.40
CA ALA A 695 24.68 -24.19 -45.71
C ALA A 695 26.14 -24.25 -46.16
N THR A 696 26.35 -24.51 -47.45
CA THR A 696 27.68 -24.66 -48.07
C THR A 696 27.72 -24.01 -49.46
N ASP A 697 28.90 -23.48 -49.83
CA ASP A 697 29.23 -22.93 -51.15
C ASP A 697 30.11 -23.90 -51.99
N GLY A 698 30.48 -25.05 -51.41
CA GLY A 698 31.33 -26.07 -52.02
C GLY A 698 32.83 -25.74 -52.08
N LYS A 699 33.29 -24.63 -51.50
CA LYS A 699 34.71 -24.20 -51.52
C LYS A 699 35.27 -23.83 -50.16
N ASN A 700 34.44 -23.28 -49.27
CA ASN A 700 34.79 -22.84 -47.93
C ASN A 700 34.03 -23.71 -46.88
N PRO A 701 34.45 -23.70 -45.60
CA PRO A 701 33.76 -24.45 -44.54
C PRO A 701 32.27 -24.10 -44.38
N GLU A 702 31.45 -25.10 -44.05
CA GLU A 702 29.99 -25.00 -43.91
C GLU A 702 29.53 -24.11 -42.73
N ALA A 703 28.43 -23.39 -42.91
CA ALA A 703 27.72 -22.69 -41.83
C ALA A 703 26.59 -23.55 -41.25
N ARG A 704 26.35 -23.47 -39.93
CA ARG A 704 25.32 -24.26 -39.22
C ARG A 704 24.42 -23.40 -38.33
N CYS A 705 23.12 -23.70 -38.35
CA CYS A 705 22.10 -23.19 -37.44
C CYS A 705 21.47 -24.37 -36.69
N LEU A 706 21.44 -24.28 -35.35
CA LEU A 706 20.94 -25.30 -34.44
C LEU A 706 20.03 -24.64 -33.41
N PHE A 707 18.86 -25.23 -33.15
CA PHE A 707 17.96 -24.82 -32.08
C PHE A 707 17.12 -26.01 -31.60
N THR A 708 16.54 -25.88 -30.41
CA THR A 708 15.79 -26.95 -29.73
C THR A 708 14.32 -26.64 -29.60
N ILE A 709 13.50 -27.69 -29.65
CA ILE A 709 12.06 -27.65 -29.39
C ILE A 709 11.77 -28.61 -28.25
N THR A 710 11.25 -28.09 -27.13
CA THR A 710 10.90 -28.89 -25.96
C THR A 710 9.39 -28.81 -25.72
N VAL A 711 8.72 -29.97 -25.72
CA VAL A 711 7.28 -30.08 -25.49
C VAL A 711 7.03 -30.65 -24.10
N THR A 712 6.30 -29.92 -23.27
CA THR A 712 6.00 -30.28 -21.87
C THR A 712 4.50 -30.31 -21.59
N SER A 713 4.10 -30.88 -20.46
CA SER A 713 2.76 -30.68 -19.89
C SER A 713 2.58 -29.25 -19.35
N LEU A 714 1.34 -28.88 -19.02
CA LEU A 714 1.02 -27.57 -18.44
C LEU A 714 1.43 -27.50 -16.95
N PRO A 715 2.26 -26.55 -16.52
CA PRO A 715 2.66 -26.44 -15.12
C PRO A 715 1.53 -25.87 -14.25
N CYS A 716 1.40 -26.38 -13.02
CA CYS A 716 0.44 -25.86 -12.05
C CYS A 716 0.84 -24.47 -11.52
N PRO A 717 -0.14 -23.63 -11.06
CA PRO A 717 0.13 -22.33 -10.49
C PRO A 717 1.15 -22.38 -9.35
N TYR A 718 2.18 -21.53 -9.44
CA TYR A 718 3.18 -21.39 -8.39
C TYR A 718 2.57 -20.70 -7.16
N TYR A 719 2.79 -21.28 -5.99
CA TYR A 719 2.51 -20.68 -4.70
C TYR A 719 3.82 -20.56 -3.90
N PRO A 720 4.03 -19.47 -3.14
CA PRO A 720 5.22 -19.31 -2.31
C PRO A 720 5.19 -20.29 -1.13
N PRO A 721 6.35 -20.74 -0.60
CA PRO A 721 6.39 -21.59 0.59
C PRO A 721 5.66 -20.99 1.80
N PRO A 722 5.14 -21.83 2.73
CA PRO A 722 4.56 -21.36 3.98
C PRO A 722 5.53 -20.43 4.73
N ILE A 723 5.02 -19.33 5.29
CA ILE A 723 5.80 -18.49 6.20
C ILE A 723 6.26 -19.37 7.37
N ASN A 724 7.55 -19.31 7.69
CA ASN A 724 8.23 -20.20 8.66
C ASN A 724 8.16 -21.71 8.35
N GLY A 725 8.01 -22.07 7.07
CA GLY A 725 8.05 -23.44 6.59
C GLY A 725 8.80 -23.59 5.27
N GLY A 726 8.56 -24.72 4.60
CA GLY A 726 9.17 -25.07 3.33
C GLY A 726 8.28 -25.97 2.48
N VAL A 727 8.59 -26.04 1.19
CA VAL A 727 7.92 -26.92 0.21
C VAL A 727 8.99 -27.80 -0.42
N ALA A 728 8.81 -29.12 -0.33
CA ALA A 728 9.62 -30.10 -1.04
C ALA A 728 8.81 -30.64 -2.22
N MET A 729 9.27 -30.38 -3.45
CA MET A 729 8.71 -31.01 -4.64
C MET A 729 9.31 -32.41 -4.83
N LYS A 730 8.48 -33.41 -5.08
CA LYS A 730 8.89 -34.78 -5.41
C LYS A 730 7.95 -35.37 -6.45
N ASP A 731 8.45 -36.22 -7.33
CA ASP A 731 7.58 -37.03 -8.18
C ASP A 731 6.82 -38.06 -7.34
N TYR A 732 5.50 -38.07 -7.50
CA TYR A 732 4.60 -38.97 -6.81
C TYR A 732 3.61 -39.53 -7.84
N TRP A 733 3.68 -40.84 -8.09
CA TRP A 733 2.89 -41.51 -9.14
C TRP A 733 3.03 -40.89 -10.55
N GLY A 734 4.25 -40.49 -10.91
CA GLY A 734 4.55 -39.95 -12.25
C GLY A 734 4.09 -38.50 -12.48
N ALA A 735 3.66 -37.80 -11.43
CA ALA A 735 3.32 -36.38 -11.47
C ALA A 735 4.02 -35.60 -10.33
N PRO A 736 4.38 -34.32 -10.53
CA PRO A 736 4.97 -33.51 -9.48
C PRO A 736 4.01 -33.31 -8.30
N ALA A 737 4.48 -33.55 -7.08
CA ALA A 737 3.73 -33.34 -5.85
C ALA A 737 4.50 -32.46 -4.86
N ALA A 738 3.78 -31.55 -4.20
CA ALA A 738 4.30 -30.66 -3.17
C ALA A 738 4.03 -31.24 -1.78
N PHE A 739 5.10 -31.39 -1.00
CA PHE A 739 5.06 -31.77 0.42
C PHE A 739 5.47 -30.57 1.25
N ILE A 740 4.57 -30.05 2.08
CA ILE A 740 4.82 -28.87 2.92
C ILE A 740 5.24 -29.27 4.34
N SER A 741 6.09 -28.45 4.96
CA SER A 741 6.56 -28.65 6.33
C SER A 741 6.80 -27.33 7.04
N CYS A 742 6.80 -27.35 8.38
CA CYS A 742 7.14 -26.19 9.21
C CYS A 742 8.54 -26.33 9.81
N ASN A 743 9.20 -25.19 10.04
CA ASN A 743 10.49 -25.13 10.72
C ASN A 743 10.34 -25.51 12.20
N LYS A 744 11.43 -25.96 12.84
CA LYS A 744 11.45 -26.30 14.27
C LYS A 744 10.97 -25.11 15.12
N GLY A 745 9.98 -25.34 15.98
CA GLY A 745 9.33 -24.29 16.79
C GLY A 745 8.09 -23.66 16.14
N TYR A 746 7.71 -24.12 14.95
CA TYR A 746 6.52 -23.68 14.23
C TYR A 746 5.65 -24.88 13.83
N ASP A 747 4.36 -24.65 13.65
CA ASP A 747 3.39 -25.64 13.18
C ASP A 747 2.27 -24.95 12.40
N PHE A 748 1.53 -25.70 11.58
CA PHE A 748 0.46 -25.14 10.76
C PHE A 748 -0.67 -24.59 11.63
N ALA A 749 -1.15 -23.39 11.29
CA ALA A 749 -2.29 -22.77 11.99
C ALA A 749 -3.65 -23.45 11.68
N THR A 750 -3.74 -24.21 10.59
CA THR A 750 -4.89 -25.03 10.20
C THR A 750 -4.40 -26.32 9.54
N THR A 751 -5.13 -27.43 9.68
CA THR A 751 -4.76 -28.72 9.11
C THR A 751 -4.51 -28.64 7.59
N PRO A 752 -3.30 -28.95 7.10
CA PRO A 752 -3.00 -28.95 5.66
C PRO A 752 -3.49 -30.23 4.96
N ALA A 753 -3.51 -30.22 3.62
CA ALA A 753 -3.50 -31.46 2.85
C ALA A 753 -2.20 -32.23 3.11
N TRP A 754 -2.25 -33.57 3.13
CA TRP A 754 -1.06 -34.41 3.23
C TRP A 754 -0.38 -34.65 1.87
N LEU A 755 -1.12 -34.42 0.77
CA LEU A 755 -0.62 -34.45 -0.60
C LEU A 755 -1.29 -33.34 -1.43
N TYR A 756 -0.45 -32.56 -2.11
CA TYR A 756 -0.84 -31.62 -3.18
C TYR A 756 -0.20 -32.12 -4.47
N GLN A 757 -0.97 -32.67 -5.40
CA GLN A 757 -0.45 -33.26 -6.64
C GLN A 757 -0.80 -32.35 -7.83
N CYS A 758 0.16 -32.05 -8.69
CA CYS A 758 -0.07 -31.29 -9.91
C CYS A 758 -0.60 -32.20 -11.01
N PHE A 759 -1.80 -31.91 -11.52
CA PHE A 759 -2.46 -32.72 -12.54
C PHE A 759 -2.11 -32.23 -13.97
N VAL A 760 -2.28 -33.10 -14.96
CA VAL A 760 -1.82 -32.86 -16.36
C VAL A 760 -2.49 -31.67 -17.06
N ASP A 761 -3.60 -31.17 -16.53
CA ASP A 761 -4.34 -30.00 -17.03
C ASP A 761 -3.86 -28.67 -16.43
N GLY A 762 -2.91 -28.72 -15.48
CA GLY A 762 -2.37 -27.59 -14.73
C GLY A 762 -3.10 -27.28 -13.42
N THR A 763 -3.95 -28.18 -12.90
CA THR A 763 -4.66 -27.97 -11.62
C THR A 763 -3.98 -28.68 -10.44
N TRP A 764 -4.12 -28.11 -9.24
CA TRP A 764 -3.69 -28.76 -7.99
C TRP A 764 -4.82 -29.66 -7.46
N LEU A 765 -4.52 -30.95 -7.32
CA LEU A 765 -5.39 -31.95 -6.69
C LEU A 765 -4.97 -32.13 -5.22
N LEU A 766 -5.91 -31.98 -4.29
CA LEU A 766 -5.63 -31.99 -2.84
C LEU A 766 -6.21 -33.23 -2.16
N TYR A 767 -5.42 -33.84 -1.27
CA TYR A 767 -5.87 -34.94 -0.42
C TYR A 767 -5.66 -34.64 1.08
N PRO A 768 -6.73 -34.68 1.91
CA PRO A 768 -8.13 -34.85 1.53
C PRO A 768 -8.69 -33.62 0.77
N GLY A 769 -9.73 -33.84 -0.04
CA GLY A 769 -10.35 -32.78 -0.85
C GLY A 769 -11.09 -31.67 -0.07
N THR A 770 -11.10 -31.75 1.27
CA THR A 770 -11.56 -30.67 2.17
C THR A 770 -10.47 -29.63 2.44
N ALA A 771 -9.22 -29.89 2.06
CA ALA A 771 -8.14 -28.92 2.14
C ALA A 771 -8.30 -27.81 1.08
N THR A 772 -7.71 -26.64 1.34
CA THR A 772 -7.84 -25.45 0.50
C THR A 772 -6.49 -24.93 0.02
N MET A 773 -6.47 -24.23 -1.12
CA MET A 773 -5.32 -23.45 -1.58
C MET A 773 -5.55 -21.95 -1.33
N PRO A 774 -4.49 -21.16 -1.08
CA PRO A 774 -3.09 -21.58 -0.90
C PRO A 774 -2.89 -22.40 0.39
N TRP A 775 -1.82 -23.20 0.44
CA TRP A 775 -1.47 -23.98 1.63
C TRP A 775 -1.29 -23.10 2.88
N PRO A 776 -1.58 -23.61 4.09
CA PRO A 776 -1.55 -22.82 5.31
C PRO A 776 -0.13 -22.46 5.77
N ASP A 777 0.00 -21.31 6.43
CA ASP A 777 1.26 -20.84 7.01
C ASP A 777 1.58 -21.52 8.36
N CYS A 778 2.87 -21.54 8.68
CA CYS A 778 3.37 -22.00 9.96
C CYS A 778 3.44 -20.85 10.97
N THR A 779 2.79 -21.04 12.12
CA THR A 779 2.80 -20.08 13.23
C THR A 779 3.66 -20.58 14.39
N VAL A 780 4.14 -19.66 15.23
CA VAL A 780 4.97 -19.98 16.40
C VAL A 780 4.18 -20.85 17.36
N VAL A 781 4.75 -21.99 17.77
CA VAL A 781 4.16 -22.89 18.76
C VAL A 781 5.04 -23.07 19.98
N TYR A 782 4.39 -23.25 21.14
CA TYR A 782 5.04 -23.54 22.41
C TYR A 782 4.11 -24.34 23.32
N ASP A 783 4.69 -25.00 24.31
CA ASP A 783 3.95 -25.84 25.25
C ASP A 783 3.07 -24.99 26.15
N ALA A 784 1.86 -25.49 26.45
CA ALA A 784 0.86 -24.72 27.18
C ALA A 784 1.13 -24.71 28.69
N ASP A 785 1.04 -23.53 29.30
CA ASP A 785 0.97 -23.39 30.76
C ASP A 785 -0.44 -23.78 31.23
N ALA A 786 -0.65 -23.87 32.54
CA ALA A 786 -1.99 -23.94 33.14
C ALA A 786 -2.10 -22.95 34.32
N ARG A 787 -3.32 -22.55 34.68
CA ARG A 787 -3.60 -21.64 35.81
C ARG A 787 -4.87 -22.02 36.56
N LYS A 788 -4.93 -21.71 37.86
CA LYS A 788 -6.10 -21.90 38.72
C LYS A 788 -6.27 -20.70 39.66
N GLY A 789 -7.44 -20.08 39.62
CA GLY A 789 -7.83 -19.00 40.53
C GLY A 789 -8.44 -19.55 41.83
N MET A 790 -7.97 -19.07 42.98
CA MET A 790 -8.35 -19.56 44.31
C MET A 790 -8.48 -18.37 45.28
N GLU A 791 -9.47 -18.41 46.18
CA GLU A 791 -9.69 -17.39 47.21
C GLU A 791 -9.69 -18.08 48.58
N LEU A 792 -8.74 -17.72 49.44
CA LEU A 792 -8.61 -18.25 50.80
C LEU A 792 -9.14 -17.24 51.81
N GLN A 793 -9.88 -17.71 52.82
CA GLN A 793 -10.49 -16.85 53.84
C GLN A 793 -9.91 -17.12 55.22
N TYR A 794 -9.50 -16.07 55.91
CA TYR A 794 -8.78 -16.09 57.17
C TYR A 794 -9.39 -15.17 58.24
N PHE A 795 -9.28 -15.55 59.52
CA PHE A 795 -9.93 -14.92 60.67
C PHE A 795 -8.94 -14.53 61.78
N SER A 796 -8.84 -13.23 62.08
CA SER A 796 -8.97 -12.65 63.42
C SER A 796 -8.82 -11.12 63.37
N GLY A 797 -9.42 -10.43 64.34
CA GLY A 797 -9.21 -9.00 64.62
C GLY A 797 -9.50 -8.00 63.49
N ASP A 798 -8.93 -6.79 63.60
CA ASP A 798 -9.24 -5.68 62.69
C ASP A 798 -8.24 -5.59 61.53
N CYS A 799 -8.61 -6.16 60.39
CA CYS A 799 -7.82 -6.12 59.17
C CYS A 799 -7.92 -4.81 58.35
N THR A 800 -8.54 -3.73 58.86
CA THR A 800 -8.62 -2.47 58.08
C THR A 800 -7.30 -1.71 58.01
N ASP A 801 -6.32 -2.04 58.85
CA ASP A 801 -4.96 -1.50 58.77
C ASP A 801 -4.23 -2.03 57.52
N PRO A 802 -3.79 -1.15 56.58
CA PRO A 802 -3.02 -1.56 55.40
C PRO A 802 -1.70 -2.27 55.74
N ALA A 803 -1.09 -1.99 56.90
CA ALA A 803 0.12 -2.68 57.33
C ALA A 803 -0.14 -4.17 57.62
N VAL A 804 -1.28 -4.50 58.25
CA VAL A 804 -1.69 -5.88 58.52
C VAL A 804 -2.00 -6.62 57.21
N GLN A 805 -2.65 -5.95 56.25
CA GLN A 805 -2.91 -6.54 54.92
C GLN A 805 -1.61 -6.81 54.14
N LEU A 806 -0.66 -5.86 54.18
CA LEU A 806 0.65 -6.00 53.53
C LEU A 806 1.50 -7.10 54.17
N GLU A 807 1.45 -7.24 55.50
CA GLU A 807 2.17 -8.27 56.23
C GLU A 807 1.55 -9.66 56.01
N ALA A 808 0.21 -9.77 56.08
CA ALA A 808 -0.51 -10.98 55.72
C ALA A 808 -0.18 -11.42 54.28
N LYS A 809 -0.11 -10.49 53.33
CA LYS A 809 0.34 -10.77 51.95
C LYS A 809 1.76 -11.35 51.89
N LYS A 810 2.72 -10.76 52.62
CA LYS A 810 4.11 -11.23 52.65
C LYS A 810 4.22 -12.63 53.28
N ASN A 811 3.58 -12.83 54.44
CA ASN A 811 3.68 -14.09 55.17
C ASN A 811 2.93 -15.22 54.46
N PHE A 812 1.77 -14.91 53.85
CA PHE A 812 1.07 -15.84 52.96
C PHE A 812 1.92 -16.22 51.76
N LEU A 813 2.48 -15.26 51.00
CA LEU A 813 3.33 -15.54 49.83
C LEU A 813 4.53 -16.42 50.22
N LYS A 814 5.17 -16.15 51.36
CA LYS A 814 6.26 -16.97 51.87
C LYS A 814 5.80 -18.41 52.16
N ALA A 815 4.71 -18.59 52.89
CA ALA A 815 4.19 -19.91 53.23
C ALA A 815 3.69 -20.69 52.00
N PHE A 816 3.00 -20.02 51.08
CA PHE A 816 2.40 -20.64 49.89
C PHE A 816 3.45 -21.02 48.85
N ASN A 817 4.50 -20.21 48.65
CA ASN A 817 5.60 -20.57 47.75
C ASN A 817 6.38 -21.79 48.28
N ILE A 818 6.63 -21.87 49.59
CA ILE A 818 7.24 -23.05 50.23
C ILE A 818 6.32 -24.27 50.05
N PHE A 819 5.02 -24.12 50.30
CA PHE A 819 4.04 -25.19 50.09
C PHE A 819 4.03 -25.71 48.64
N LEU A 820 4.09 -24.84 47.63
CA LEU A 820 4.16 -25.25 46.23
C LEU A 820 5.44 -26.05 45.94
N GLN A 821 6.59 -25.63 46.48
CA GLN A 821 7.87 -26.34 46.33
C GLN A 821 7.86 -27.70 47.05
N ASP A 822 7.39 -27.74 48.31
CA ASP A 822 7.32 -28.96 49.13
C ASP A 822 6.33 -29.99 48.54
N GLN A 823 5.17 -29.54 48.05
CA GLN A 823 4.06 -30.42 47.65
C GLN A 823 3.99 -30.74 46.16
N PHE A 824 4.70 -29.99 45.31
CA PHE A 824 4.71 -30.14 43.86
C PHE A 824 6.13 -29.99 43.25
N PRO A 825 7.18 -30.67 43.77
CA PRO A 825 8.56 -30.46 43.31
C PRO A 825 8.78 -30.78 41.83
N ASP A 826 8.00 -31.70 41.26
CA ASP A 826 8.01 -31.99 39.82
C ASP A 826 7.55 -30.80 38.96
N TYR A 827 6.67 -29.94 39.50
CA TYR A 827 6.04 -28.84 38.79
C TYR A 827 6.52 -27.45 39.25
N CYS A 828 7.05 -27.32 40.46
CA CYS A 828 7.35 -26.07 41.15
C CYS A 828 8.76 -26.09 41.78
N ASP A 829 9.78 -25.73 41.00
CA ASP A 829 11.17 -25.68 41.47
C ASP A 829 11.68 -24.25 41.76
N ILE A 830 12.94 -24.15 42.18
CA ILE A 830 13.62 -22.88 42.54
C ILE A 830 13.80 -21.98 41.30
N GLU A 831 13.85 -22.55 40.10
CA GLU A 831 14.01 -21.83 38.82
C GLU A 831 12.66 -21.37 38.21
N GLN A 832 11.65 -21.21 39.07
CA GLN A 832 10.38 -20.53 38.79
C GLN A 832 9.54 -21.18 37.68
N SER A 833 9.17 -22.44 37.85
CA SER A 833 8.11 -23.08 37.06
C SER A 833 6.70 -22.80 37.62
N CYS A 834 6.54 -22.47 38.91
CA CYS A 834 5.27 -22.05 39.49
C CYS A 834 5.29 -20.59 39.94
N THR A 835 4.23 -19.84 39.63
CA THR A 835 4.05 -18.45 40.08
C THR A 835 2.70 -18.27 40.76
N VAL A 836 2.68 -17.50 41.85
CA VAL A 836 1.45 -17.05 42.52
C VAL A 836 1.23 -15.60 42.16
N GLU A 837 0.38 -15.38 41.16
CA GLU A 837 0.07 -14.08 40.59
C GLU A 837 -1.24 -13.53 41.19
N ASN A 838 -1.56 -12.28 40.88
CA ASN A 838 -2.80 -11.62 41.27
C ASN A 838 -3.13 -11.58 42.78
N VAL A 839 -2.14 -11.82 43.67
CA VAL A 839 -2.35 -11.90 45.12
C VAL A 839 -2.90 -10.60 45.70
N GLN A 840 -4.19 -10.60 46.05
CA GLN A 840 -4.91 -9.49 46.67
C GLN A 840 -5.34 -9.89 48.07
N VAL A 841 -4.95 -9.08 49.06
CA VAL A 841 -5.40 -9.22 50.44
C VAL A 841 -6.47 -8.16 50.69
N LEU A 842 -7.67 -8.60 51.01
CA LEU A 842 -8.86 -7.76 51.16
C LEU A 842 -9.46 -7.97 52.54
N CYS A 843 -9.93 -6.91 53.18
CA CYS A 843 -10.62 -6.98 54.46
C CYS A 843 -12.13 -6.75 54.27
N GLY A 844 -12.97 -7.63 54.80
CA GLY A 844 -14.43 -7.50 54.70
C GLY A 844 -15.17 -8.19 55.85
N GLN A 845 -16.47 -8.41 55.70
CA GLN A 845 -17.32 -9.02 56.73
C GLN A 845 -17.57 -10.51 56.47
N LYS A 846 -17.67 -11.29 57.55
CA LYS A 846 -17.93 -12.74 57.52
C LYS A 846 -19.11 -13.13 56.63
N GLN A 847 -18.90 -14.07 55.70
CA GLN A 847 -19.98 -14.84 55.08
C GLN A 847 -20.46 -15.89 56.09
N GLY A 848 -21.70 -15.78 56.56
CA GLY A 848 -22.22 -16.61 57.65
C GLY A 848 -22.58 -18.03 57.22
N ILE A 849 -21.71 -19.00 57.47
CA ILE A 849 -22.02 -20.43 57.37
C ILE A 849 -22.43 -20.97 58.76
N GLY A 850 -23.64 -21.55 58.85
CA GLY A 850 -23.99 -22.62 59.80
C GLY A 850 -24.17 -22.30 61.31
N ASN A 851 -25.43 -22.26 61.76
CA ASN A 851 -25.94 -22.83 63.03
C ASN A 851 -25.11 -22.71 64.34
N ARG A 852 -25.16 -21.55 65.01
CA ARG A 852 -25.67 -21.39 66.41
C ARG A 852 -25.58 -19.93 66.86
N ARG A 853 -26.58 -19.45 67.63
CA ARG A 853 -26.53 -18.12 68.26
C ARG A 853 -25.47 -18.11 69.38
N LYS A 854 -24.31 -17.51 69.15
CA LYS A 854 -23.51 -16.85 70.20
C LYS A 854 -23.39 -15.36 69.84
N ARG A 855 -23.69 -14.48 70.80
CA ARG A 855 -23.47 -13.03 70.65
C ARG A 855 -21.96 -12.79 70.71
N GLY A 856 -21.34 -12.62 69.55
CA GLY A 856 -19.95 -12.20 69.40
C GLY A 856 -19.89 -10.99 68.47
N ILE A 857 -18.96 -10.08 68.76
CA ILE A 857 -18.68 -8.88 67.95
C ILE A 857 -18.43 -9.30 66.49
N PRO A 858 -18.94 -8.58 65.47
CA PRO A 858 -18.75 -8.95 64.07
C PRO A 858 -17.27 -8.86 63.67
N GLY A 859 -16.58 -9.99 63.69
CA GLY A 859 -15.20 -10.10 63.23
C GLY A 859 -15.07 -9.77 61.75
N LYS A 860 -14.00 -9.07 61.40
CA LYS A 860 -13.60 -8.82 60.01
C LYS A 860 -12.82 -10.06 59.50
N THR A 861 -13.03 -10.41 58.25
CA THR A 861 -12.41 -11.56 57.56
C THR A 861 -11.40 -11.03 56.54
N VAL A 862 -10.24 -11.68 56.46
CA VAL A 862 -9.22 -11.44 55.43
C VAL A 862 -9.44 -12.42 54.28
N PHE A 863 -9.67 -11.92 53.07
CA PHE A 863 -9.68 -12.70 51.84
C PHE A 863 -8.32 -12.58 51.18
N ILE A 864 -7.76 -13.69 50.70
CA ILE A 864 -6.55 -13.74 49.88
C ILE A 864 -6.94 -14.38 48.55
N ASP A 865 -7.22 -13.54 47.55
CA ASP A 865 -7.47 -13.98 46.17
C ASP A 865 -6.12 -14.16 45.46
N ILE A 866 -5.93 -15.30 44.80
CA ILE A 866 -4.67 -15.72 44.16
C ILE A 866 -4.93 -16.39 42.83
N GLU A 867 -3.95 -16.30 41.93
CA GLU A 867 -3.88 -17.14 40.74
C GLU A 867 -2.59 -17.97 40.77
N VAL A 868 -2.72 -19.29 40.91
CA VAL A 868 -1.59 -20.21 40.83
C VAL A 868 -1.40 -20.59 39.37
N LYS A 869 -0.23 -20.31 38.82
CA LYS A 869 0.15 -20.63 37.44
C LYS A 869 1.29 -21.65 37.45
N MET A 870 1.13 -22.75 36.71
CA MET A 870 2.19 -23.74 36.46
C MET A 870 2.67 -23.60 35.00
N GLN A 871 3.96 -23.35 34.82
CA GLN A 871 4.63 -23.22 33.53
C GLN A 871 5.18 -24.56 33.04
N ASN A 872 5.00 -24.86 31.76
CA ASN A 872 5.42 -26.15 31.20
C ASN A 872 6.90 -26.19 30.81
N LYS A 873 7.80 -26.13 31.80
CA LYS A 873 9.25 -26.16 31.59
C LYS A 873 9.85 -27.57 31.42
N LYS A 874 9.14 -28.62 31.87
CA LYS A 874 9.61 -30.03 31.89
C LYS A 874 8.89 -30.95 30.90
N GLY A 875 8.20 -30.40 29.90
CA GLY A 875 7.56 -31.18 28.83
C GLY A 875 6.42 -32.10 29.31
N LYS A 876 5.66 -31.67 30.33
CA LYS A 876 4.47 -32.39 30.82
C LYS A 876 3.30 -32.22 29.85
N THR A 877 2.31 -33.10 29.88
CA THR A 877 1.10 -32.87 29.07
C THR A 877 0.25 -31.75 29.68
N PRO A 878 -0.57 -31.01 28.88
CA PRO A 878 -1.50 -30.03 29.42
C PRO A 878 -2.49 -30.62 30.43
N SER A 879 -2.88 -31.89 30.25
CA SER A 879 -3.70 -32.67 31.19
C SER A 879 -3.02 -32.91 32.54
N ASP A 880 -1.72 -33.18 32.57
CA ASP A 880 -0.98 -33.36 33.82
C ASP A 880 -0.93 -32.05 34.63
N LEU A 881 -0.71 -30.92 33.94
CA LEU A 881 -0.66 -29.59 34.56
C LEU A 881 -2.01 -29.15 35.13
N VAL A 882 -3.10 -29.39 34.39
CA VAL A 882 -4.47 -29.15 34.87
C VAL A 882 -4.76 -30.02 36.09
N SER A 883 -4.42 -31.31 36.05
CA SER A 883 -4.63 -32.25 37.16
C SER A 883 -3.80 -31.88 38.41
N ALA A 884 -2.55 -31.49 38.22
CA ALA A 884 -1.66 -31.03 39.29
C ALA A 884 -2.23 -29.77 39.95
N LEU A 885 -2.58 -28.74 39.17
CA LEU A 885 -3.26 -27.54 39.67
C LEU A 885 -4.58 -27.86 40.37
N ASP A 886 -5.39 -28.75 39.83
CA ASP A 886 -6.67 -29.05 40.46
C ASP A 886 -6.51 -29.67 41.84
N SER A 887 -5.45 -30.47 42.05
CA SER A 887 -5.09 -31.02 43.37
C SER A 887 -4.49 -30.00 44.36
N VAL A 888 -4.04 -28.81 43.92
CA VAL A 888 -3.47 -27.77 44.79
C VAL A 888 -4.44 -27.40 45.90
N SER A 889 -5.72 -27.16 45.57
CA SER A 889 -6.74 -26.76 46.54
C SER A 889 -7.04 -27.83 47.59
N ALA A 890 -6.96 -29.11 47.23
CA ALA A 890 -7.10 -30.23 48.16
C ALA A 890 -5.93 -30.25 49.16
N LYS A 891 -4.69 -30.07 48.68
CA LYS A 891 -3.51 -30.04 49.55
C LYS A 891 -3.43 -28.77 50.42
N VAL A 892 -3.85 -27.61 49.92
CA VAL A 892 -3.91 -26.35 50.71
C VAL A 892 -4.82 -26.50 51.92
N LYS A 893 -5.97 -27.20 51.77
CA LYS A 893 -6.91 -27.46 52.88
C LYS A 893 -6.29 -28.27 54.02
N SER A 894 -5.16 -28.95 53.79
CA SER A 894 -4.44 -29.75 54.79
C SER A 894 -3.08 -29.20 55.23
N GLU A 895 -2.56 -28.11 54.63
CA GLU A 895 -1.21 -27.58 54.89
C GLU A 895 -1.14 -26.75 56.19
N PRO A 896 -0.43 -27.21 57.25
CA PRO A 896 -0.41 -26.50 58.53
C PRO A 896 0.11 -25.07 58.47
N LYS A 897 1.13 -24.79 57.63
CA LYS A 897 1.70 -23.44 57.46
C LYS A 897 0.70 -22.45 56.79
N LEU A 898 -0.33 -22.97 56.13
CA LEU A 898 -1.40 -22.19 55.50
C LEU A 898 -2.69 -22.18 56.34
N GLN A 899 -2.79 -22.99 57.40
CA GLN A 899 -3.90 -22.95 58.36
C GLN A 899 -3.80 -21.76 59.34
N GLN A 900 -2.60 -21.28 59.63
CA GLN A 900 -2.37 -20.15 60.53
C GLN A 900 -1.31 -19.19 59.94
N LEU A 901 -1.70 -17.93 59.72
CA LEU A 901 -0.81 -16.85 59.29
C LEU A 901 -0.56 -15.89 60.46
N GLN A 902 0.67 -15.84 60.96
CA GLN A 902 1.07 -14.89 61.97
C GLN A 902 1.20 -13.47 61.38
N THR A 903 0.77 -12.45 62.12
CA THR A 903 1.09 -11.03 61.85
C THR A 903 1.47 -10.33 63.16
N ASN A 904 2.17 -9.20 63.10
CA ASN A 904 2.63 -8.43 64.26
C ASN A 904 1.52 -7.98 65.23
N LYS A 905 0.24 -7.98 64.80
CA LYS A 905 -0.90 -7.57 65.65
C LYS A 905 -1.85 -8.70 66.03
N GLN A 906 -1.89 -9.80 65.27
CA GLN A 906 -2.88 -10.88 65.43
C GLN A 906 -2.51 -12.16 64.65
N MET A 907 -3.06 -13.30 65.05
CA MET A 907 -2.90 -14.58 64.35
C MET A 907 -4.14 -14.88 63.51
N LEU A 908 -3.99 -14.98 62.19
CA LEU A 908 -5.08 -15.21 61.25
C LEU A 908 -5.28 -16.72 61.01
N THR A 909 -6.45 -17.25 61.34
CA THR A 909 -6.79 -18.68 61.20
C THR A 909 -7.61 -18.94 59.95
N TYR A 910 -7.27 -19.95 59.16
CA TYR A 910 -8.01 -20.38 57.96
C TYR A 910 -9.46 -20.80 58.29
N GLU A 911 -10.42 -20.43 57.44
CA GLU A 911 -11.84 -20.80 57.55
C GLU A 911 -12.36 -21.56 56.32
N THR A 912 -12.11 -21.07 55.10
CA THR A 912 -12.60 -21.70 53.87
C THR A 912 -11.77 -21.33 52.64
N LEU A 913 -11.96 -22.10 51.55
CA LEU A 913 -11.29 -21.94 50.26
C LEU A 913 -12.31 -22.08 49.13
N LEU A 914 -12.38 -21.06 48.29
CA LEU A 914 -13.16 -21.06 47.04
C LEU A 914 -12.20 -21.21 45.85
N GLU A 915 -12.62 -21.91 44.81
CA GLU A 915 -11.75 -22.27 43.68
C GLU A 915 -12.49 -22.26 42.34
N ASN A 916 -11.77 -21.96 41.27
CA ASN A 916 -12.16 -22.29 39.89
C ASN A 916 -11.57 -23.66 39.50
N PRO A 917 -12.11 -24.37 38.50
CA PRO A 917 -11.36 -25.44 37.83
C PRO A 917 -10.06 -24.89 37.23
N ALA A 918 -9.04 -25.73 37.10
CA ALA A 918 -7.81 -25.35 36.40
C ALA A 918 -8.06 -25.17 34.89
N GLU A 919 -7.59 -24.06 34.32
CA GLU A 919 -7.66 -23.75 32.89
C GLU A 919 -6.29 -23.88 32.24
N ILE A 920 -6.25 -24.39 31.00
CA ILE A 920 -5.07 -24.28 30.13
C ILE A 920 -4.84 -22.80 29.78
N SER A 921 -3.60 -22.35 29.82
CA SER A 921 -3.20 -20.95 29.69
C SER A 921 -2.12 -20.76 28.64
N CYS A 922 -2.49 -20.13 27.52
CA CYS A 922 -1.53 -19.61 26.54
C CYS A 922 -1.09 -18.19 26.90
N ARG A 923 0.12 -17.80 26.46
CA ARG A 923 0.54 -16.39 26.41
C ARG A 923 -0.43 -15.59 25.52
N ASN A 924 -0.63 -14.32 25.84
CA ASN A 924 -1.46 -13.40 25.04
C ASN A 924 -0.93 -13.35 23.60
N GLY A 925 -1.82 -13.46 22.60
CA GLY A 925 -1.46 -13.57 21.19
C GLY A 925 -1.75 -14.96 20.59
N SER A 926 -2.09 -15.94 21.42
CA SER A 926 -2.12 -17.35 21.03
C SER A 926 -3.31 -18.12 21.57
N VAL A 927 -3.70 -19.15 20.82
CA VAL A 927 -4.84 -20.03 21.08
C VAL A 927 -4.33 -21.46 21.30
N PHE A 928 -4.94 -22.18 22.25
CA PHE A 928 -4.64 -23.59 22.50
C PHE A 928 -5.36 -24.47 21.47
N GLY A 929 -4.65 -25.43 20.86
CA GLY A 929 -5.27 -26.45 19.99
C GLY A 929 -5.96 -25.91 18.74
N MET A 930 -5.46 -24.81 18.16
CA MET A 930 -6.04 -24.18 16.97
C MET A 930 -5.97 -25.08 15.72
N ASN A 931 -4.95 -25.92 15.61
CA ASN A 931 -4.84 -27.03 14.67
C ASN A 931 -5.31 -28.33 15.34
N ALA A 932 -6.44 -28.86 14.87
CA ALA A 932 -7.05 -30.10 15.38
C ALA A 932 -6.45 -31.39 14.78
N SER A 933 -5.32 -31.31 14.07
CA SER A 933 -4.63 -32.49 13.53
C SER A 933 -4.18 -33.43 14.67
N PRO A 934 -4.60 -34.71 14.68
CA PRO A 934 -4.14 -35.68 15.68
C PRO A 934 -2.65 -35.98 15.55
N ASP A 935 -2.13 -35.92 14.33
CA ASP A 935 -0.75 -36.28 14.02
C ASP A 935 0.23 -35.23 14.57
N LYS A 936 1.24 -35.70 15.31
CA LYS A 936 2.34 -34.93 15.91
C LYS A 936 2.00 -34.02 17.10
N GLY A 937 0.79 -34.11 17.67
CA GLY A 937 0.47 -33.45 18.95
C GLY A 937 0.28 -31.94 18.88
N ALA A 938 0.07 -31.38 17.67
CA ALA A 938 -0.22 -29.96 17.44
C ALA A 938 -1.38 -29.45 18.31
N PHE A 939 -2.42 -30.28 18.47
CA PHE A 939 -3.61 -30.02 19.27
C PHE A 939 -3.34 -29.83 20.79
N GLN A 940 -2.15 -30.20 21.28
CA GLN A 940 -1.74 -30.04 22.69
C GLN A 940 -0.83 -28.82 22.92
N LYS A 941 -0.67 -27.93 21.92
CA LYS A 941 0.21 -26.76 22.02
C LYS A 941 -0.56 -25.44 21.91
N CYS A 942 0.06 -24.39 22.43
CA CYS A 942 -0.36 -23.02 22.17
C CYS A 942 0.23 -22.56 20.83
N GLN A 943 -0.62 -22.05 19.96
CA GLN A 943 -0.25 -21.57 18.63
C GLN A 943 -0.57 -20.07 18.52
N SER A 944 0.39 -19.28 18.07
CA SER A 944 0.19 -17.83 17.90
C SER A 944 -0.79 -17.55 16.76
N CYS A 945 -1.57 -16.47 16.82
CA CYS A 945 -2.44 -16.11 15.71
C CYS A 945 -1.62 -15.87 14.44
N PRO A 946 -1.93 -16.52 13.30
CA PRO A 946 -1.13 -16.42 12.08
C PRO A 946 -1.22 -15.02 11.44
N ALA A 947 -0.26 -14.71 10.55
CA ALA A 947 -0.32 -13.50 9.73
C ALA A 947 -1.66 -13.40 8.97
N GLY A 948 -2.16 -12.18 8.82
CA GLY A 948 -3.51 -11.87 8.35
C GLY A 948 -4.60 -11.99 9.42
N THR A 949 -4.26 -12.36 10.64
CA THR A 949 -5.20 -12.41 11.78
C THR A 949 -4.64 -11.65 12.99
N TYR A 950 -5.50 -11.33 13.95
CA TYR A 950 -5.12 -10.76 15.24
C TYR A 950 -5.77 -11.53 16.39
N PHE A 951 -5.10 -11.58 17.54
CA PHE A 951 -5.65 -12.16 18.76
C PHE A 951 -6.60 -11.18 19.44
N ASP A 952 -7.89 -11.51 19.44
CA ASP A 952 -8.89 -10.74 20.17
C ASP A 952 -8.82 -11.09 21.67
N LEU A 953 -8.39 -10.13 22.49
CA LEU A 953 -8.24 -10.27 23.95
C LEU A 953 -9.58 -10.52 24.70
N LYS A 954 -10.72 -10.30 24.06
CA LYS A 954 -12.07 -10.47 24.62
C LYS A 954 -12.62 -11.84 24.27
N LEU A 955 -12.48 -12.27 23.01
CA LEU A 955 -12.90 -13.57 22.50
C LEU A 955 -11.90 -14.70 22.84
N LYS A 956 -10.64 -14.36 23.17
CA LYS A 956 -9.50 -15.27 23.34
C LYS A 956 -9.26 -16.16 22.11
N SER A 957 -9.51 -15.63 20.91
CA SER A 957 -9.40 -16.35 19.64
C SER A 957 -8.80 -15.47 18.56
N CYS A 958 -8.30 -16.09 17.49
CA CYS A 958 -7.77 -15.38 16.32
C CYS A 958 -8.92 -14.93 15.43
N GLN A 959 -8.91 -13.65 15.06
CA GLN A 959 -9.89 -13.02 14.19
C GLN A 959 -9.20 -12.55 12.91
N ASP A 960 -9.82 -12.78 11.76
CA ASP A 960 -9.30 -12.31 10.48
C ASP A 960 -9.22 -10.77 10.46
N CYS A 961 -8.15 -10.22 9.88
CA CYS A 961 -8.05 -8.78 9.70
C CYS A 961 -9.21 -8.28 8.84
N PRO A 962 -9.98 -7.26 9.27
CA PRO A 962 -11.07 -6.71 8.48
C PRO A 962 -10.53 -6.04 7.21
N LYS A 963 -11.43 -5.73 6.28
CA LYS A 963 -11.09 -4.93 5.08
C LYS A 963 -10.41 -3.62 5.47
N ASP A 964 -9.56 -3.13 4.59
CA ASP A 964 -8.73 -1.92 4.74
C ASP A 964 -7.62 -2.06 5.80
N THR A 965 -7.36 -3.29 6.26
CA THR A 965 -6.31 -3.60 7.25
C THR A 965 -5.54 -4.88 6.91
N TYR A 966 -4.31 -4.97 7.41
CA TYR A 966 -3.40 -6.09 7.20
C TYR A 966 -2.62 -6.44 8.48
N GLN A 967 -2.02 -7.63 8.55
CA GLN A 967 -1.10 -8.00 9.63
C GLN A 967 -0.02 -8.98 9.17
N GLU A 968 1.24 -8.57 9.28
CA GLU A 968 2.41 -9.33 8.80
C GLU A 968 2.98 -10.26 9.88
N GLU A 969 2.81 -9.90 11.15
CA GLU A 969 3.41 -10.59 12.29
C GLU A 969 2.40 -11.50 13.00
N SER A 970 2.86 -12.66 13.45
CA SER A 970 2.06 -13.56 14.27
C SER A 970 1.82 -13.04 15.70
N GLY A 971 0.68 -13.37 16.28
CA GLY A 971 0.36 -13.11 17.70
C GLY A 971 0.08 -11.65 18.05
N ARG A 972 -0.13 -10.78 17.05
CA ARG A 972 -0.48 -9.36 17.27
C ARG A 972 -1.93 -9.19 17.75
N PHE A 973 -2.18 -8.09 18.46
CA PHE A 973 -3.49 -7.77 19.08
C PHE A 973 -4.39 -6.86 18.25
N HIS A 974 -3.93 -6.44 17.07
CA HIS A 974 -4.65 -5.56 16.15
C HIS A 974 -4.11 -5.75 14.73
N CYS A 975 -4.83 -5.23 13.74
CA CYS A 975 -4.36 -5.12 12.36
C CYS A 975 -3.93 -3.68 12.05
N ASN A 976 -2.90 -3.56 11.21
CA ASN A 976 -2.41 -2.29 10.69
C ASN A 976 -3.38 -1.76 9.65
N LYS A 977 -3.67 -0.45 9.65
CA LYS A 977 -4.49 0.16 8.58
C LYS A 977 -3.67 0.34 7.31
N CYS A 978 -4.31 0.21 6.16
CA CYS A 978 -3.68 0.57 4.89
C CYS A 978 -3.19 2.04 4.87
N PRO A 979 -2.14 2.35 4.10
CA PRO A 979 -1.69 3.71 3.82
C PRO A 979 -2.80 4.64 3.30
N GLN A 980 -2.57 5.95 3.33
CA GLN A 980 -3.60 6.91 2.89
C GLN A 980 -3.99 6.69 1.42
N LYS A 981 -5.31 6.52 1.21
CA LYS A 981 -5.98 6.29 -0.08
C LYS A 981 -5.81 4.90 -0.70
N THR A 982 -5.24 3.93 0.02
CA THR A 982 -5.23 2.53 -0.42
C THR A 982 -6.13 1.66 0.45
N PHE A 983 -6.62 0.55 -0.12
CA PHE A 983 -7.52 -0.38 0.57
C PHE A 983 -7.23 -1.84 0.19
N THR A 984 -7.75 -2.78 0.98
CA THR A 984 -7.66 -4.22 0.65
C THR A 984 -8.93 -4.71 -0.04
N THR A 985 -8.78 -5.60 -1.01
CA THR A 985 -9.95 -6.18 -1.71
C THR A 985 -10.74 -7.16 -0.83
N GLY A 986 -10.08 -7.79 0.15
CA GLY A 986 -10.65 -8.78 1.07
C GLY A 986 -10.21 -8.60 2.53
N SER A 987 -10.71 -9.48 3.39
CA SER A 987 -10.24 -9.69 4.76
C SER A 987 -9.04 -10.64 4.79
N LYS A 988 -8.45 -10.84 5.97
CA LYS A 988 -7.32 -11.76 6.22
C LYS A 988 -6.03 -11.43 5.46
N VAL A 989 -5.82 -10.16 5.14
CA VAL A 989 -4.67 -9.70 4.36
C VAL A 989 -3.40 -9.66 5.20
N LYS A 990 -2.31 -10.17 4.63
CA LYS A 990 -1.04 -10.34 5.34
C LYS A 990 -0.13 -9.13 5.16
N ASN A 991 0.15 -8.72 3.93
CA ASN A 991 1.22 -7.77 3.62
C ASN A 991 0.69 -6.33 3.38
N ALA A 992 1.49 -5.33 3.73
CA ALA A 992 1.24 -3.93 3.38
C ALA A 992 1.09 -3.70 1.85
N THR A 993 1.78 -4.49 1.02
CA THR A 993 1.75 -4.38 -0.46
C THR A 993 0.41 -4.76 -1.08
N ASP A 994 -0.47 -5.45 -0.34
CA ASP A 994 -1.81 -5.82 -0.80
C ASP A 994 -2.82 -4.68 -0.66
N CYS A 995 -2.45 -3.57 0.01
CA CYS A 995 -3.19 -2.32 0.00
C CYS A 995 -2.98 -1.59 -1.33
N ARG A 996 -4.01 -1.51 -2.17
CA ARG A 996 -3.98 -0.91 -3.52
C ARG A 996 -4.75 0.40 -3.63
#